data_AF-A0A818X2W8-F1
#
_entry.id   AF-A0A818X2W8-F1
#
_cell.length_a   1.000
_cell.length_b   1.000
_cell.length_c   1.000
_cell.angle_alpha   90.00
_cell.angle_beta   90.00
_cell.angle_gamma   90.00
#
_symmetry.space_group_name_H-M   'P 1'
#
loop_
_entity.id
_entity.type
_entity.pdbx_description
1 polymer ?
#
loop_
_entity_poly.entity_id
_entity_poly.type
_entity_poly.pdbx_seq_one_letter_code
_entity_poly.pdbx_strand_id
1 'polypeptide(L)'
;MFNNEELSSKDETTTSITHRLSMSSIAAASRIMSSVSKKSRNSISKESNNSNEKASSSKPSTSKSSSQLKNASSTMHTSVTTPSNLNSLSKTSTNLILPTAETIDVNINFDQTYTQIRELVETNCNYFSQQKNDICRRFERLFIQLSHTLELSLPLIRYLIDNFHHFDYSPEIRANGYRTIVVSHGHACLRTLDILQQIDTKRDGLLFSLMHASRLFPELESWAKALLGMQHILAFAVKVIDYSEKTKLYVDAAQVPMDVELDYFKIVAFDSENFFGRTCGFQFAPSMEKMLTVLLAGLAAYHETYNQSIPLAAASVATAPKYILFPEQRAAKCAAVFRDCDYLFCKSFWNLVDHDFIKMGSRYIAPNVTVSKYFQIGPEPIEIDSIIIPPPTAGPGSDEPNERLAGNIGAGSDNRTGSGSKQPEQLVNIKLLSNEIREGMDKLPVKKADLEISSKKIFPMSDQLLMHVHGGGFIATSSTTHEIYLKPWALGLEIPIVSVDYSLAPEYPYPRAIEECFYAYAWILKNANKLGWTGKTLFLAGDSAGGNLITVVTIKAIEAGLRKPDAIICFYTPFLLCYSLSPSRLLAVMDPLLNTGFLWRCLAAYTGIKSDNKPPNDDLSSATVNIDKAPEKRRKISSDTSSLDQILSEDENTSESIQLDGKDIYHARLVDIMGSRQAHLLRKLREASLPNHPHMSPLRASDEILRQFPTTYLFPCARDPFIDDNVEFARRLRSLNVPHQLIVVDEWPHGYLDFGFVSDDVAKFNIEIIRMLQNIVQQSYSNDTDDLSCITTYL
;
A
#
# COMPACT_ATOMS: atom_id res chain seq x y z
N MET A 1 3.65 -1.73 65.74
CA MET A 1 3.51 -0.64 66.74
C MET A 1 3.60 0.68 65.99
N PHE A 2 2.81 1.67 66.41
CA PHE A 2 2.95 3.15 66.31
C PHE A 2 3.93 3.79 65.30
N ASN A 3 3.67 4.96 64.72
CA ASN A 3 2.43 5.73 64.41
C ASN A 3 2.87 7.00 63.67
N ASN A 4 2.09 7.47 62.69
CA ASN A 4 2.01 8.89 62.21
C ASN A 4 3.36 9.52 61.72
N GLU A 5 3.44 10.73 61.13
CA GLU A 5 2.45 11.77 60.82
C GLU A 5 2.83 12.54 59.52
N GLU A 6 1.80 13.13 58.89
CA GLU A 6 1.72 14.22 57.89
C GLU A 6 2.82 14.62 56.86
N LEU A 7 2.31 14.78 55.62
CA LEU A 7 2.61 15.74 54.54
C LEU A 7 3.84 16.67 54.61
N SER A 8 4.65 16.64 53.54
CA SER A 8 5.07 17.86 52.81
C SER A 8 5.56 17.58 51.38
N SER A 9 5.30 18.54 50.48
CA SER A 9 5.59 18.61 49.04
C SER A 9 6.87 17.95 48.49
N LYS A 10 6.74 17.28 47.33
CA LYS A 10 7.47 17.65 46.08
C LYS A 10 7.03 16.83 44.85
N ASP A 11 6.38 17.50 43.89
CA ASP A 11 6.36 17.08 42.49
C ASP A 11 7.67 17.54 41.81
N GLU A 12 8.28 16.65 41.00
CA GLU A 12 9.10 16.93 39.80
C GLU A 12 9.90 15.66 39.40
N THR A 13 9.33 14.70 38.65
CA THR A 13 10.17 13.66 37.99
C THR A 13 9.58 12.90 36.79
N THR A 14 8.49 13.34 36.16
CA THR A 14 7.84 12.54 35.09
C THR A 14 8.32 12.88 33.67
N THR A 15 8.63 14.16 33.38
CA THR A 15 8.93 14.65 32.01
C THR A 15 10.29 14.22 31.45
N SER A 16 11.18 13.65 32.27
CA SER A 16 12.49 13.13 31.82
C SER A 16 12.43 11.69 31.30
N ILE A 17 11.33 10.98 31.53
CA ILE A 17 11.23 9.53 31.28
C ILE A 17 10.88 9.24 29.82
N THR A 18 9.92 9.94 29.22
CA THR A 18 9.54 9.77 27.80
C THR A 18 10.71 10.00 26.84
N HIS A 19 11.47 11.07 27.04
CA HIS A 19 12.63 11.39 26.20
C HIS A 19 13.82 10.42 26.40
N ARG A 20 13.86 9.68 27.51
CA ARG A 20 14.80 8.57 27.73
C ARG A 20 14.29 7.26 27.12
N LEU A 21 12.99 7.01 27.06
CA LEU A 21 12.43 5.72 26.61
C LEU A 21 12.65 5.47 25.12
N SER A 22 12.38 6.44 24.23
CA SER A 22 12.64 6.28 22.79
C SER A 22 14.13 6.01 22.50
N MET A 23 15.00 6.80 23.11
CA MET A 23 16.45 6.59 23.08
C MET A 23 16.87 5.28 23.74
N SER A 24 16.14 4.77 24.75
CA SER A 24 16.47 3.49 25.39
C SER A 24 16.18 2.28 24.50
N SER A 25 15.11 2.31 23.69
CA SER A 25 14.78 1.23 22.74
C SER A 25 15.83 1.16 21.62
N ILE A 26 16.19 2.33 21.05
CA ILE A 26 17.23 2.43 20.01
C ILE A 26 18.61 2.09 20.59
N ALA A 27 18.93 2.55 21.80
CA ALA A 27 20.17 2.20 22.48
C ALA A 27 20.21 0.73 22.93
N ALA A 28 19.08 0.09 23.22
CA ALA A 28 19.01 -1.34 23.51
C ALA A 28 19.34 -2.16 22.26
N ALA A 29 18.69 -1.88 21.12
CA ALA A 29 19.01 -2.50 19.84
C ALA A 29 20.50 -2.30 19.46
N SER A 30 21.01 -1.07 19.58
CA SER A 30 22.41 -0.74 19.29
C SER A 30 23.41 -1.41 20.26
N ARG A 31 23.10 -1.47 21.57
CA ARG A 31 23.93 -2.19 22.56
C ARG A 31 23.91 -3.70 22.31
N ILE A 32 22.76 -4.28 21.99
CA ILE A 32 22.63 -5.69 21.61
C ILE A 32 23.51 -5.97 20.38
N MET A 33 23.41 -5.17 19.30
CA MET A 33 24.29 -5.31 18.13
C MET A 33 25.78 -5.16 18.47
N SER A 34 26.17 -4.24 19.35
CA SER A 34 27.57 -4.14 19.80
C SER A 34 28.05 -5.34 20.63
N SER A 35 27.14 -5.99 21.37
CA SER A 35 27.42 -7.22 22.11
C SER A 35 27.54 -8.45 21.19
N VAL A 36 26.71 -8.53 20.15
CA VAL A 36 26.76 -9.58 19.12
C VAL A 36 28.03 -9.43 18.26
N SER A 37 28.40 -8.20 17.89
CA SER A 37 29.67 -7.89 17.21
C SER A 37 30.91 -8.29 18.05
N LYS A 38 30.86 -8.12 19.38
CA LYS A 38 31.89 -8.63 20.30
C LYS A 38 31.88 -10.16 20.44
N LYS A 39 30.71 -10.82 20.34
CA LYS A 39 30.64 -12.29 20.36
C LYS A 39 31.12 -12.92 19.05
N SER A 40 30.76 -12.41 17.88
CA SER A 40 31.21 -12.97 16.59
C SER A 40 32.72 -12.81 16.38
N ARG A 41 33.32 -11.68 16.82
CA ARG A 41 34.79 -11.51 16.85
C ARG A 41 35.52 -12.50 17.77
N ASN A 42 34.83 -13.07 18.76
CA ASN A 42 35.37 -14.10 19.65
C ASN A 42 35.05 -15.54 19.21
N SER A 43 34.21 -15.75 18.20
CA SER A 43 33.95 -17.08 17.60
C SER A 43 34.74 -17.32 16.31
N ILE A 44 35.17 -16.26 15.61
CA ILE A 44 35.95 -16.36 14.36
C ILE A 44 37.46 -16.59 14.62
N SER A 45 37.94 -16.42 15.85
CA SER A 45 39.35 -16.54 16.24
C SER A 45 39.77 -17.92 16.78
N LYS A 46 39.04 -18.98 16.44
CA LYS A 46 39.32 -20.36 16.93
C LYS A 46 39.47 -21.46 15.87
N GLU A 47 39.34 -21.16 14.58
CA GLU A 47 39.55 -22.12 13.49
C GLU A 47 40.60 -21.64 12.47
N SER A 48 41.82 -21.33 12.96
CA SER A 48 43.02 -21.29 12.12
C SER A 48 44.30 -21.51 12.92
N ASN A 49 45.29 -22.11 12.25
CA ASN A 49 46.72 -22.18 12.62
C ASN A 49 47.10 -22.95 13.89
N ASN A 50 47.16 -24.28 13.74
CA ASN A 50 47.91 -25.18 14.61
C ASN A 50 49.36 -25.36 14.09
N SER A 51 50.30 -24.46 14.41
CA SER A 51 51.75 -24.66 14.15
C SER A 51 52.71 -23.68 14.87
N ASN A 52 53.64 -24.25 15.66
CA ASN A 52 55.03 -23.83 15.96
C ASN A 52 55.40 -22.44 16.57
N GLU A 53 55.76 -22.49 17.87
CA GLU A 53 57.04 -22.04 18.48
C GLU A 53 57.50 -20.55 18.62
N LYS A 54 57.56 -20.12 19.91
CA LYS A 54 58.67 -19.42 20.63
C LYS A 54 58.91 -17.89 20.52
N ALA A 55 59.54 -17.36 21.61
CA ALA A 55 60.10 -16.01 21.86
C ALA A 55 59.10 -14.81 21.95
N SER A 56 58.87 -14.12 23.09
CA SER A 56 59.71 -13.19 23.91
C SER A 56 60.03 -11.84 23.22
N SER A 57 59.91 -10.63 23.82
CA SER A 57 59.58 -10.19 25.20
C SER A 57 59.23 -8.67 25.29
N SER A 58 59.02 -8.17 26.52
CA SER A 58 59.30 -6.79 27.01
C SER A 58 58.44 -5.54 26.64
N LYS A 59 58.09 -4.78 27.69
CA LYS A 59 57.67 -3.35 27.80
C LYS A 59 58.91 -2.40 27.77
N PRO A 60 58.89 -1.03 27.84
CA PRO A 60 57.92 -0.14 28.52
C PRO A 60 57.68 1.32 27.97
N SER A 61 57.05 2.16 28.83
CA SER A 61 56.81 3.64 28.85
C SER A 61 57.92 4.58 28.28
N THR A 62 57.65 5.83 27.81
CA THR A 62 57.21 7.06 28.56
C THR A 62 56.61 8.17 27.64
N SER A 63 56.54 9.48 27.98
CA SER A 63 55.48 10.15 28.78
C SER A 63 55.47 11.71 28.72
N LYS A 64 54.32 12.34 29.04
CA LYS A 64 54.08 13.75 29.52
C LYS A 64 53.99 14.99 28.58
N SER A 65 53.08 15.90 28.98
CA SER A 65 52.92 17.37 28.79
C SER A 65 51.81 17.85 27.81
N SER A 66 50.85 18.77 28.08
CA SER A 66 50.61 19.95 28.99
C SER A 66 51.30 21.27 28.54
N SER A 67 50.66 22.45 28.36
CA SER A 67 49.28 23.01 28.54
C SER A 67 49.08 24.19 27.52
N GLN A 68 48.03 25.03 27.38
CA GLN A 68 46.89 25.60 28.17
C GLN A 68 45.63 25.74 27.24
N LEU A 69 44.37 26.05 27.60
CA LEU A 69 43.64 26.58 28.78
C LEU A 69 43.33 28.12 28.82
N LYS A 70 42.17 28.53 28.24
CA LYS A 70 41.30 29.73 28.52
C LYS A 70 39.98 29.52 27.72
N ASN A 71 38.73 29.61 28.21
CA ASN A 71 37.98 30.53 29.10
C ASN A 71 37.73 31.93 28.48
N ALA A 72 36.54 32.56 28.53
CA ALA A 72 35.27 32.30 29.25
C ALA A 72 34.06 32.80 28.39
N SER A 73 32.87 32.17 28.36
CA SER A 73 31.74 32.20 29.32
C SER A 73 30.94 33.52 29.41
N SER A 74 29.64 33.47 29.07
CA SER A 74 28.58 34.33 29.63
C SER A 74 27.22 33.61 29.61
N THR A 75 26.28 34.05 30.45
CA THR A 75 25.01 33.34 30.79
C THR A 75 23.77 34.11 30.34
N MET A 76 22.67 33.39 30.04
CA MET A 76 21.31 33.96 30.07
C MET A 76 20.31 33.02 30.74
N HIS A 77 19.17 33.61 31.16
CA HIS A 77 18.24 33.02 32.13
C HIS A 77 17.23 32.05 31.51
N THR A 78 16.88 31.03 32.29
CA THR A 78 15.67 30.23 32.12
C THR A 78 14.48 30.88 32.81
N SER A 79 13.37 31.06 32.11
CA SER A 79 12.03 31.20 32.69
C SER A 79 11.23 29.93 32.41
N VAL A 80 10.39 29.53 33.37
CA VAL A 80 9.56 28.31 33.30
C VAL A 80 8.09 28.71 33.17
N THR A 81 7.38 28.11 32.23
CA THR A 81 5.92 28.22 32.09
C THR A 81 5.30 26.82 32.01
N THR A 82 4.18 26.64 32.72
CA THR A 82 3.50 25.35 32.88
C THR A 82 2.51 25.06 31.75
N PRO A 83 2.25 23.79 31.41
CA PRO A 83 1.39 23.42 30.30
C PRO A 83 -0.09 23.44 30.68
N SER A 84 -0.74 24.60 30.55
CA SER A 84 -2.19 24.75 30.75
C SER A 84 -2.83 25.65 29.70
N ASN A 85 -2.70 25.28 28.41
CA ASN A 85 -3.44 25.90 27.30
C ASN A 85 -3.42 24.99 26.05
N LEU A 86 -4.54 24.32 25.74
CA LEU A 86 -4.85 23.87 24.38
C LEU A 86 -5.75 24.87 23.63
N ASN A 87 -6.48 25.73 24.35
CA ASN A 87 -7.46 26.66 23.78
C ASN A 87 -6.85 28.00 23.31
N SER A 88 -5.53 28.11 23.18
CA SER A 88 -4.84 29.35 22.78
C SER A 88 -3.96 29.23 21.53
N LEU A 89 -4.04 28.12 20.78
CA LEU A 89 -3.37 27.98 19.48
C LEU A 89 -4.21 28.62 18.36
N SER A 90 -4.47 29.92 18.51
CA SER A 90 -4.83 30.80 17.39
C SER A 90 -3.86 31.98 17.37
N LYS A 91 -3.47 32.43 16.16
CA LYS A 91 -2.58 33.59 15.92
C LYS A 91 -1.10 33.41 16.32
N THR A 92 -0.49 32.30 15.91
CA THR A 92 0.95 32.29 15.55
C THR A 92 1.11 31.74 14.14
N SER A 93 1.08 32.63 13.15
CA SER A 93 1.26 32.28 11.73
C SER A 93 2.72 31.98 11.41
N THR A 94 3.21 30.83 11.87
CA THR A 94 4.30 30.15 11.17
C THR A 94 3.72 29.63 9.86
N ASN A 95 4.17 30.18 8.73
CA ASN A 95 3.83 29.66 7.41
C ASN A 95 4.51 28.29 7.22
N LEU A 96 3.92 27.24 7.80
CA LEU A 96 3.86 25.98 7.07
C LEU A 96 3.09 26.32 5.79
N ILE A 97 3.79 26.23 4.67
CA ILE A 97 3.15 26.09 3.37
C ILE A 97 2.34 24.80 3.50
N LEU A 98 1.02 24.93 3.45
CA LEU A 98 0.15 23.76 3.27
C LEU A 98 0.55 23.09 1.95
N PRO A 99 0.38 21.78 1.79
CA PRO A 99 0.27 21.22 0.46
C PRO A 99 -0.97 21.86 -0.17
N THR A 100 -0.71 22.95 -0.92
CA THR A 100 -1.56 23.59 -1.90
C THR A 100 -2.16 22.54 -2.83
N ALA A 101 -3.07 22.95 -3.72
CA ALA A 101 -3.32 22.18 -4.94
C ALA A 101 -2.10 22.22 -5.91
N GLU A 102 -0.87 22.15 -5.40
CA GLU A 102 0.33 21.75 -6.16
C GLU A 102 0.21 20.25 -6.48
N THR A 103 -0.66 19.99 -7.47
CA THR A 103 -0.45 19.12 -8.62
C THR A 103 0.82 18.25 -8.62
N ILE A 104 0.71 17.03 -9.16
CA ILE A 104 1.87 16.18 -9.47
C ILE A 104 2.65 16.79 -10.65
N ASP A 105 3.30 17.93 -10.44
CA ASP A 105 3.86 18.76 -11.49
C ASP A 105 5.30 18.38 -11.80
N VAL A 106 5.58 18.31 -13.10
CA VAL A 106 6.89 17.91 -13.62
C VAL A 106 7.84 19.10 -13.54
N ASN A 107 8.23 19.47 -12.32
CA ASN A 107 9.26 20.45 -12.01
C ASN A 107 10.69 19.96 -12.36
N ILE A 108 10.79 18.95 -13.23
CA ILE A 108 12.00 18.26 -13.66
C ILE A 108 12.21 18.60 -15.14
N ASN A 109 13.16 19.48 -15.42
CA ASN A 109 13.58 19.78 -16.79
C ASN A 109 14.32 18.57 -17.39
N PHE A 110 13.56 17.63 -17.94
CA PHE A 110 14.08 16.36 -18.45
C PHE A 110 15.20 16.53 -19.49
N ASP A 111 15.09 17.49 -20.41
CA ASP A 111 16.12 17.74 -21.42
C ASP A 111 17.44 18.21 -20.79
N GLN A 112 17.38 19.05 -19.75
CA GLN A 112 18.55 19.46 -18.98
C GLN A 112 19.11 18.31 -18.14
N THR A 113 18.27 17.57 -17.42
CA THR A 113 18.69 16.43 -16.59
C THR A 113 19.33 15.32 -17.43
N TYR A 114 18.76 14.99 -18.59
CA TYR A 114 19.33 13.99 -19.51
C TYR A 114 20.64 14.47 -20.13
N THR A 115 20.74 15.74 -20.51
CA THR A 115 22.01 16.34 -20.99
C THR A 115 23.11 16.19 -19.93
N GLN A 116 22.84 16.59 -18.68
CA GLN A 116 23.80 16.49 -17.58
C GLN A 116 24.20 15.04 -17.26
N ILE A 117 23.23 14.11 -17.24
CA ILE A 117 23.51 12.69 -17.05
C ILE A 117 24.39 12.16 -18.19
N ARG A 118 24.06 12.48 -19.45
CA ARG A 118 24.83 12.05 -20.62
C ARG A 118 26.26 12.59 -20.60
N GLU A 119 26.46 13.88 -20.32
CA GLU A 119 27.79 14.50 -20.22
C GLU A 119 28.66 13.79 -19.18
N LEU A 120 28.09 13.48 -18.01
CA LEU A 120 28.78 12.73 -16.95
C LEU A 120 29.03 11.27 -17.34
N VAL A 121 28.06 10.61 -17.98
CA VAL A 121 28.20 9.22 -18.48
C VAL A 121 29.31 9.12 -19.53
N GLU A 122 29.35 10.05 -20.50
CA GLU A 122 30.37 10.10 -21.55
C GLU A 122 31.75 10.43 -20.99
N THR A 123 31.85 11.45 -20.12
CA THR A 123 33.12 11.84 -19.47
C THR A 123 33.67 10.72 -18.58
N ASN A 124 32.83 10.06 -17.79
CA ASN A 124 33.27 8.92 -16.99
C ASN A 124 33.60 7.70 -17.85
N CYS A 125 32.81 7.36 -18.88
CA CYS A 125 33.12 6.25 -19.77
C CYS A 125 34.50 6.43 -20.45
N ASN A 126 34.80 7.64 -20.92
CA ASN A 126 36.09 8.00 -21.50
C ASN A 126 37.25 7.95 -20.49
N TYR A 127 37.00 8.22 -19.22
CA TYR A 127 38.00 8.05 -18.15
C TYR A 127 38.24 6.57 -17.82
N PHE A 128 37.17 5.80 -17.65
CA PHE A 128 37.22 4.43 -17.12
C PHE A 128 37.69 3.41 -18.17
N SER A 129 37.44 3.61 -19.46
CA SER A 129 37.95 2.77 -20.56
C SER A 129 39.49 2.77 -20.68
N GLN A 130 40.15 3.86 -20.26
CA GLN A 130 41.61 3.96 -20.24
C GLN A 130 42.26 3.14 -19.12
N GLN A 131 41.49 2.73 -18.10
CA GLN A 131 42.00 2.09 -16.89
C GLN A 131 41.93 0.55 -16.99
N LYS A 132 43.10 -0.10 -16.95
CA LYS A 132 43.25 -1.54 -17.24
C LYS A 132 42.81 -2.51 -16.13
N ASN A 133 41.88 -2.12 -15.24
CA ASN A 133 41.38 -2.99 -14.17
C ASN A 133 39.88 -3.31 -14.31
N ASP A 134 39.45 -4.42 -13.69
CA ASP A 134 38.11 -4.98 -13.90
C ASP A 134 36.98 -4.17 -13.25
N ILE A 135 37.27 -3.35 -12.24
CA ILE A 135 36.29 -2.43 -11.64
C ILE A 135 35.97 -1.32 -12.65
N CYS A 136 36.99 -0.77 -13.31
CA CYS A 136 36.82 0.25 -14.35
C CYS A 136 36.08 -0.31 -15.58
N ARG A 137 36.38 -1.54 -16.02
CA ARG A 137 35.63 -2.25 -17.08
C ARG A 137 34.15 -2.48 -16.73
N ARG A 138 33.83 -2.72 -15.44
CA ARG A 138 32.44 -2.82 -14.99
C ARG A 138 31.73 -1.47 -15.05
N PHE A 139 32.38 -0.39 -14.62
CA PHE A 139 31.88 0.98 -14.75
C PHE A 139 31.64 1.37 -16.22
N GLU A 140 32.61 1.15 -17.10
CA GLU A 140 32.51 1.37 -18.56
C GLU A 140 31.25 0.72 -19.17
N ARG A 141 31.04 -0.58 -18.93
CA ARG A 141 29.84 -1.30 -19.39
C ARG A 141 28.55 -0.72 -18.84
N LEU A 142 28.54 -0.34 -17.57
CA LEU A 142 27.38 0.24 -16.89
C LEU A 142 27.03 1.64 -17.43
N PHE A 143 28.02 2.45 -17.79
CA PHE A 143 27.82 3.74 -18.46
C PHE A 143 27.23 3.56 -19.87
N ILE A 144 27.73 2.60 -20.64
CA ILE A 144 27.18 2.28 -21.98
C ILE A 144 25.71 1.82 -21.87
N GLN A 145 25.39 0.93 -20.91
CA GLN A 145 24.02 0.50 -20.64
C GLN A 145 23.12 1.67 -20.23
N LEU A 146 23.59 2.55 -19.34
CA LEU A 146 22.84 3.71 -18.87
C LEU A 146 22.57 4.73 -19.99
N SER A 147 23.55 5.01 -20.87
CA SER A 147 23.35 5.88 -22.04
C SER A 147 22.23 5.33 -22.92
N HIS A 148 22.30 4.05 -23.27
CA HIS A 148 21.31 3.42 -24.15
C HIS A 148 19.89 3.40 -23.54
N THR A 149 19.76 3.09 -22.25
CA THR A 149 18.46 3.15 -21.54
C THR A 149 17.86 4.55 -21.58
N LEU A 150 18.68 5.60 -21.44
CA LEU A 150 18.21 6.99 -21.48
C LEU A 150 17.90 7.47 -22.92
N GLU A 151 18.69 7.08 -23.90
CA GLU A 151 18.42 7.32 -25.33
C GLU A 151 17.04 6.76 -25.74
N LEU A 152 16.67 5.58 -25.23
CA LEU A 152 15.35 4.98 -25.42
C LEU A 152 14.26 5.63 -24.57
N SER A 153 14.58 6.12 -23.37
CA SER A 153 13.59 6.73 -22.45
C SER A 153 13.15 8.15 -22.86
N LEU A 154 14.06 8.96 -23.42
CA LEU A 154 13.79 10.37 -23.71
C LEU A 154 12.60 10.63 -24.67
N PRO A 155 12.48 9.94 -25.83
CA PRO A 155 11.33 10.17 -26.72
C PRO A 155 10.00 9.73 -26.08
N LEU A 156 10.02 8.69 -25.24
CA LEU A 156 8.84 8.21 -24.51
C LEU A 156 8.39 9.24 -23.45
N ILE A 157 9.33 9.79 -22.69
CA ILE A 157 9.08 10.85 -21.70
C ILE A 157 8.49 12.10 -22.37
N ARG A 158 9.06 12.55 -23.50
CA ARG A 158 8.53 13.71 -24.24
C ARG A 158 7.09 13.47 -24.73
N TYR A 159 6.83 12.33 -25.38
CA TYR A 159 5.47 11.97 -25.82
C TYR A 159 4.48 11.93 -24.64
N LEU A 160 4.88 11.36 -23.49
CA LEU A 160 4.01 11.33 -22.31
C LEU A 160 3.74 12.73 -21.76
N ILE A 161 4.74 13.62 -21.68
CA ILE A 161 4.53 15.02 -21.26
C ILE A 161 3.58 15.76 -22.21
N ASP A 162 3.72 15.54 -23.52
CA ASP A 162 2.86 16.16 -24.54
C ASP A 162 1.39 15.69 -24.47
N ASN A 163 1.11 14.51 -23.90
CA ASN A 163 -0.24 13.89 -23.92
C ASN A 163 -0.89 13.68 -22.54
N PHE A 164 -0.12 13.55 -21.46
CA PHE A 164 -0.63 13.12 -20.13
C PHE A 164 -1.63 14.09 -19.48
N HIS A 165 -1.71 15.33 -19.97
CA HIS A 165 -2.58 16.36 -19.45
C HIS A 165 -4.02 16.24 -19.97
N HIS A 166 -4.25 15.50 -21.07
CA HIS A 166 -5.58 15.09 -21.51
C HIS A 166 -6.24 14.09 -20.55
N PHE A 167 -5.44 13.45 -19.69
CA PHE A 167 -5.87 12.46 -18.71
C PHE A 167 -5.90 12.99 -17.27
N ASP A 168 -5.63 14.28 -17.03
CA ASP A 168 -5.77 14.92 -15.72
C ASP A 168 -7.23 15.07 -15.28
N TYR A 169 -7.49 15.29 -13.99
CA TYR A 169 -8.86 15.44 -13.49
C TYR A 169 -9.46 16.81 -13.83
N SER A 170 -8.67 17.88 -13.70
CA SER A 170 -8.96 19.22 -14.23
C SER A 170 -7.64 20.03 -14.34
N PRO A 171 -7.64 21.24 -14.94
CA PRO A 171 -6.43 22.07 -15.03
C PRO A 171 -5.79 22.41 -13.67
N GLU A 172 -6.63 22.45 -12.62
CA GLU A 172 -6.28 22.70 -11.23
C GLU A 172 -5.86 21.41 -10.52
N ILE A 173 -6.58 20.29 -10.76
CA ILE A 173 -6.31 18.99 -10.14
C ILE A 173 -5.64 18.07 -11.16
N ARG A 174 -4.34 18.26 -11.31
CA ARG A 174 -3.50 17.50 -12.25
C ARG A 174 -3.02 16.19 -11.61
N ALA A 175 -3.83 15.15 -11.72
CA ALA A 175 -3.52 13.82 -11.24
C ALA A 175 -4.00 12.72 -12.19
N ASN A 176 -3.09 11.81 -12.55
CA ASN A 176 -3.34 10.59 -13.32
C ASN A 176 -2.09 9.68 -13.31
N GLY A 177 -2.26 8.38 -13.60
CA GLY A 177 -1.15 7.42 -13.61
C GLY A 177 0.00 7.74 -14.59
N TYR A 178 -0.25 8.34 -15.77
CA TYR A 178 0.83 8.68 -16.71
C TYR A 178 1.75 9.76 -16.12
N ARG A 179 1.15 10.79 -15.52
CA ARG A 179 1.82 11.86 -14.77
C ARG A 179 2.65 11.29 -13.62
N THR A 180 2.10 10.33 -12.88
CA THR A 180 2.83 9.61 -11.81
C THR A 180 4.03 8.81 -12.33
N ILE A 181 3.89 8.09 -13.46
CA ILE A 181 5.01 7.34 -14.09
C ILE A 181 6.14 8.30 -14.50
N VAL A 182 5.79 9.42 -15.15
CA VAL A 182 6.76 10.45 -15.58
C VAL A 182 7.51 11.03 -14.37
N VAL A 183 6.82 11.44 -13.31
CA VAL A 183 7.46 12.00 -12.11
C VAL A 183 8.33 10.95 -11.39
N SER A 184 7.88 9.70 -11.28
CA SER A 184 8.68 8.60 -10.72
C SER A 184 9.98 8.38 -11.53
N HIS A 185 9.91 8.39 -12.86
CA HIS A 185 11.11 8.29 -13.70
C HIS A 185 12.06 9.46 -13.51
N GLY A 186 11.52 10.67 -13.34
CA GLY A 186 12.28 11.87 -12.99
C GLY A 186 13.04 11.72 -11.66
N HIS A 187 12.41 11.17 -10.62
CA HIS A 187 13.07 10.87 -9.35
C HIS A 187 14.25 9.89 -9.53
N ALA A 188 14.10 8.85 -10.36
CA ALA A 188 15.19 7.93 -10.68
C ALA A 188 16.34 8.60 -11.46
N CYS A 189 16.02 9.49 -12.40
CA CYS A 189 17.02 10.27 -13.13
C CYS A 189 17.82 11.19 -12.19
N LEU A 190 17.16 11.93 -11.29
CA LEU A 190 17.81 12.82 -10.33
C LEU A 190 18.71 12.08 -9.33
N ARG A 191 18.27 10.91 -8.85
CA ARG A 191 19.09 10.05 -7.97
C ARG A 191 20.31 9.47 -8.70
N THR A 192 20.15 9.12 -9.97
CA THR A 192 21.26 8.68 -10.84
C THR A 192 22.25 9.81 -11.10
N LEU A 193 21.77 11.04 -11.31
CA LEU A 193 22.59 12.23 -11.51
C LEU A 193 23.50 12.54 -10.30
N ASP A 194 22.98 12.51 -9.07
CA ASP A 194 23.80 12.66 -7.86
C ASP A 194 24.92 11.60 -7.78
N ILE A 195 24.59 10.33 -8.06
CA ILE A 195 25.58 9.23 -8.02
C ILE A 195 26.67 9.45 -9.07
N LEU A 196 26.31 9.91 -10.27
CA LEU A 196 27.27 10.23 -11.33
C LEU A 196 28.16 11.43 -10.97
N GLN A 197 27.59 12.51 -10.42
CA GLN A 197 28.35 13.65 -9.90
C GLN A 197 29.29 13.22 -8.76
N GLN A 198 28.85 12.32 -7.88
CA GLN A 198 29.68 11.74 -6.83
C GLN A 198 30.81 10.85 -7.37
N ILE A 199 30.64 10.18 -8.52
CA ILE A 199 31.71 9.40 -9.16
C ILE A 199 32.71 10.35 -9.82
N ASP A 200 32.23 11.31 -10.63
CA ASP A 200 33.04 12.28 -11.36
C ASP A 200 33.97 13.06 -10.40
N THR A 201 33.40 13.61 -9.32
CA THR A 201 34.11 14.35 -8.27
C THR A 201 35.16 13.51 -7.52
N LYS A 202 35.07 12.17 -7.54
CA LYS A 202 35.86 11.29 -6.64
C LYS A 202 36.79 10.32 -7.36
N ARG A 203 36.66 10.12 -8.68
CA ARG A 203 37.41 9.10 -9.46
C ARG A 203 38.93 9.23 -9.33
N ASP A 204 39.45 10.46 -9.32
CA ASP A 204 40.88 10.78 -9.23
C ASP A 204 41.45 10.70 -7.81
N GLY A 205 40.62 10.46 -6.80
CA GLY A 205 41.06 10.32 -5.42
C GLY A 205 41.73 8.95 -5.17
N LEU A 206 42.86 8.95 -4.43
CA LEU A 206 43.56 7.72 -4.02
C LEU A 206 42.66 6.70 -3.27
N LEU A 207 41.57 7.18 -2.66
CA LEU A 207 40.59 6.34 -1.96
C LEU A 207 39.47 5.80 -2.88
N PHE A 208 39.46 6.15 -4.17
CA PHE A 208 38.41 5.71 -5.08
C PHE A 208 38.40 4.20 -5.24
N SER A 209 39.49 3.64 -5.77
CA SER A 209 39.65 2.19 -5.98
C SER A 209 39.66 1.37 -4.69
N LEU A 210 39.93 2.00 -3.54
CA LEU A 210 40.00 1.34 -2.23
C LEU A 210 38.68 1.35 -1.45
N MET A 211 37.85 2.39 -1.58
CA MET A 211 36.65 2.58 -0.75
C MET A 211 35.44 3.20 -1.47
N HIS A 212 35.62 4.08 -2.46
CA HIS A 212 34.47 4.73 -3.09
C HIS A 212 33.86 3.89 -4.22
N ALA A 213 34.67 3.19 -5.02
CA ALA A 213 34.21 2.33 -6.09
C ALA A 213 33.33 1.17 -5.59
N SER A 214 33.73 0.53 -4.48
CA SER A 214 32.98 -0.57 -3.85
C SER A 214 31.65 -0.12 -3.22
N ARG A 215 31.47 1.17 -2.95
CA ARG A 215 30.18 1.76 -2.56
C ARG A 215 29.39 2.25 -3.77
N LEU A 216 29.99 3.07 -4.64
CA LEU A 216 29.29 3.75 -5.73
C LEU A 216 28.87 2.82 -6.87
N PHE A 217 29.62 1.73 -7.11
CA PHE A 217 29.27 0.80 -8.18
C PHE A 217 27.94 0.07 -7.93
N PRO A 218 27.67 -0.57 -6.76
CA PRO A 218 26.38 -1.20 -6.49
C PRO A 218 25.20 -0.22 -6.40
N GLU A 219 25.43 1.04 -6.01
CA GLU A 219 24.43 2.09 -6.12
C GLU A 219 24.06 2.33 -7.59
N LEU A 220 25.03 2.71 -8.43
CA LEU A 220 24.79 2.98 -9.85
C LEU A 220 24.22 1.77 -10.60
N GLU A 221 24.66 0.55 -10.26
CA GLU A 221 24.11 -0.70 -10.85
C GLU A 221 22.63 -0.87 -10.50
N SER A 222 22.22 -0.53 -9.27
CA SER A 222 20.82 -0.61 -8.84
C SER A 222 19.95 0.44 -9.53
N TRP A 223 20.46 1.67 -9.68
CA TRP A 223 19.71 2.76 -10.33
C TRP A 223 19.62 2.60 -11.85
N ALA A 224 20.65 2.07 -12.52
CA ALA A 224 20.56 1.73 -13.93
C ALA A 224 19.53 0.61 -14.20
N LYS A 225 19.42 -0.37 -13.30
CA LYS A 225 18.39 -1.42 -13.36
C LYS A 225 16.97 -0.86 -13.14
N ALA A 226 16.79 0.03 -12.16
CA ALA A 226 15.51 0.70 -11.95
C ALA A 226 15.12 1.59 -13.15
N LEU A 227 16.08 2.33 -13.74
CA LEU A 227 15.84 3.11 -14.97
C LEU A 227 15.49 2.21 -16.17
N LEU A 228 16.02 0.99 -16.26
CA LEU A 228 15.63 0.03 -17.29
C LEU A 228 14.19 -0.47 -17.09
N GLY A 229 13.82 -0.86 -15.87
CA GLY A 229 12.44 -1.23 -15.54
C GLY A 229 11.46 -0.08 -15.77
N MET A 230 11.85 1.16 -15.42
CA MET A 230 11.07 2.36 -15.75
C MET A 230 10.99 2.60 -17.28
N GLN A 231 12.05 2.32 -18.05
CA GLN A 231 12.01 2.43 -19.52
C GLN A 231 11.00 1.45 -20.12
N HIS A 232 10.90 0.22 -19.62
CA HIS A 232 9.85 -0.71 -20.03
C HIS A 232 8.45 -0.22 -19.64
N ILE A 233 8.27 0.29 -18.41
CA ILE A 233 7.00 0.88 -17.94
C ILE A 233 6.60 2.08 -18.80
N LEU A 234 7.54 2.97 -19.17
CA LEU A 234 7.32 4.11 -20.06
C LEU A 234 6.92 3.66 -21.47
N ALA A 235 7.62 2.67 -22.03
CA ALA A 235 7.33 2.16 -23.37
C ALA A 235 5.93 1.53 -23.42
N PHE A 236 5.54 0.81 -22.37
CA PHE A 236 4.21 0.25 -22.25
C PHE A 236 3.14 1.32 -22.00
N ALA A 237 3.42 2.34 -21.17
CA ALA A 237 2.51 3.45 -20.95
C ALA A 237 2.21 4.21 -22.26
N VAL A 238 3.21 4.47 -23.11
CA VAL A 238 3.00 5.02 -24.46
C VAL A 238 2.14 4.05 -25.31
N LYS A 239 2.46 2.75 -25.31
CA LYS A 239 1.68 1.73 -26.04
C LYS A 239 0.21 1.68 -25.58
N VAL A 240 -0.10 1.95 -24.32
CA VAL A 240 -1.47 1.96 -23.76
C VAL A 240 -2.27 3.19 -24.19
N ILE A 241 -1.63 4.35 -24.41
CA ILE A 241 -2.33 5.57 -24.89
C ILE A 241 -2.99 5.32 -26.25
N ASP A 242 -2.32 4.61 -27.17
CA ASP A 242 -2.86 4.31 -28.50
C ASP A 242 -4.12 3.42 -28.48
N TYR A 243 -4.37 2.68 -27.38
CA TYR A 243 -5.59 1.88 -27.19
C TYR A 243 -6.64 2.56 -26.32
N SER A 244 -6.35 3.72 -25.70
CA SER A 244 -7.33 4.44 -24.88
C SER A 244 -8.10 5.48 -25.69
N GLU A 245 -9.38 5.64 -25.40
CA GLU A 245 -10.11 6.85 -25.79
C GLU A 245 -9.45 8.06 -25.11
N LYS A 246 -9.34 9.19 -25.83
CA LYS A 246 -8.43 10.33 -25.55
C LYS A 246 -8.51 11.04 -24.18
N THR A 247 -9.37 10.58 -23.27
CA THR A 247 -9.50 11.07 -21.88
C THR A 247 -9.70 9.97 -20.83
N LYS A 248 -9.83 8.69 -21.24
CA LYS A 248 -10.08 7.57 -20.32
C LYS A 248 -8.78 7.00 -19.76
N LEU A 249 -8.79 6.66 -18.47
CA LEU A 249 -7.65 6.03 -17.80
C LEU A 249 -7.64 4.51 -17.94
N TYR A 250 -8.82 3.89 -18.07
CA TYR A 250 -8.96 2.45 -18.28
C TYR A 250 -9.18 2.13 -19.75
N VAL A 251 -8.43 1.15 -20.26
CA VAL A 251 -8.68 0.56 -21.58
C VAL A 251 -9.71 -0.55 -21.44
N ASP A 252 -10.64 -0.61 -22.39
CA ASP A 252 -11.60 -1.71 -22.51
C ASP A 252 -10.87 -3.02 -22.82
N ALA A 253 -11.03 -4.02 -21.94
CA ALA A 253 -10.38 -5.32 -22.09
C ALA A 253 -10.83 -6.11 -23.34
N ALA A 254 -11.95 -5.73 -23.98
CA ALA A 254 -12.34 -6.28 -25.28
C ALA A 254 -11.57 -5.67 -26.47
N GLN A 255 -10.89 -4.53 -26.28
CA GLN A 255 -10.16 -3.78 -27.31
C GLN A 255 -8.64 -4.00 -27.25
N VAL A 256 -8.12 -4.54 -26.14
CA VAL A 256 -6.69 -4.84 -25.95
C VAL A 256 -6.29 -6.10 -26.73
N PRO A 257 -5.35 -6.03 -27.68
CA PRO A 257 -4.83 -7.24 -28.34
C PRO A 257 -3.98 -8.10 -27.40
N MET A 258 -4.04 -9.42 -27.62
CA MET A 258 -3.43 -10.43 -26.74
C MET A 258 -1.90 -10.24 -26.54
N ASP A 259 -1.17 -9.75 -27.54
CA ASP A 259 0.27 -9.47 -27.41
C ASP A 259 0.56 -8.29 -26.47
N VAL A 260 -0.33 -7.28 -26.44
CA VAL A 260 -0.24 -6.13 -25.53
C VAL A 260 -0.45 -6.58 -24.08
N GLU A 261 -1.40 -7.48 -23.86
CA GLU A 261 -1.60 -8.07 -22.53
C GLU A 261 -0.39 -8.91 -22.09
N LEU A 262 0.18 -9.73 -22.99
CA LEU A 262 1.41 -10.47 -22.72
C LEU A 262 2.62 -9.57 -22.44
N ASP A 263 2.72 -8.40 -23.08
CA ASP A 263 3.78 -7.41 -22.80
C ASP A 263 3.66 -6.83 -21.38
N TYR A 264 2.45 -6.50 -20.92
CA TYR A 264 2.22 -6.08 -19.53
C TYR A 264 2.75 -7.12 -18.53
N PHE A 265 2.46 -8.40 -18.78
CA PHE A 265 2.87 -9.47 -17.87
C PHE A 265 4.38 -9.75 -17.87
N LYS A 266 5.11 -9.46 -18.96
CA LYS A 266 6.58 -9.50 -18.95
C LYS A 266 7.14 -8.48 -17.96
N ILE A 267 6.61 -7.25 -17.96
CA ILE A 267 7.05 -6.18 -17.05
C ILE A 267 6.77 -6.58 -15.60
N VAL A 268 5.56 -7.11 -15.31
CA VAL A 268 5.20 -7.64 -13.97
C VAL A 268 6.16 -8.75 -13.52
N ALA A 269 6.53 -9.67 -14.42
CA ALA A 269 7.35 -10.84 -14.08
C ALA A 269 8.86 -10.53 -13.94
N PHE A 270 9.42 -9.71 -14.84
CA PHE A 270 10.88 -9.51 -14.94
C PHE A 270 11.38 -8.25 -14.21
N ASP A 271 10.66 -7.13 -14.25
CA ASP A 271 11.21 -5.85 -13.78
C ASP A 271 11.04 -5.61 -12.27
N SER A 272 10.18 -6.38 -11.59
CA SER A 272 9.84 -6.17 -10.18
C SER A 272 11.05 -6.23 -9.23
N GLU A 273 12.07 -7.07 -9.50
CA GLU A 273 13.30 -7.12 -8.69
C GLU A 273 14.08 -5.78 -8.69
N ASN A 274 14.00 -5.00 -9.77
CA ASN A 274 14.77 -3.77 -9.94
C ASN A 274 14.42 -2.68 -8.91
N PHE A 275 13.28 -2.80 -8.22
CA PHE A 275 12.72 -1.77 -7.34
C PHE A 275 12.86 -2.05 -5.84
N PHE A 276 12.99 -3.31 -5.42
CA PHE A 276 12.96 -3.67 -3.99
C PHE A 276 14.34 -3.72 -3.30
N GLY A 277 15.40 -3.41 -4.08
CA GLY A 277 16.78 -3.27 -3.62
C GLY A 277 17.06 -1.90 -2.98
N ARG A 278 18.18 -1.27 -3.37
CA ARG A 278 18.56 0.10 -2.91
C ARG A 278 17.56 1.18 -3.30
N THR A 279 16.77 0.88 -4.32
CA THR A 279 15.73 1.69 -4.96
C THR A 279 14.37 1.60 -4.24
N CYS A 280 14.27 0.84 -3.13
CA CYS A 280 13.02 0.59 -2.41
C CYS A 280 12.30 1.87 -1.95
N GLY A 281 11.13 2.13 -2.53
CA GLY A 281 10.26 3.24 -2.15
C GLY A 281 10.70 4.62 -2.65
N PHE A 282 11.63 4.68 -3.62
CA PHE A 282 12.20 5.93 -4.17
C PHE A 282 11.19 6.92 -4.75
N GLN A 283 9.99 6.45 -5.08
CA GLN A 283 8.92 7.29 -5.58
C GLN A 283 8.36 8.20 -4.45
N PHE A 284 8.41 7.77 -3.19
CA PHE A 284 7.84 8.47 -2.02
C PHE A 284 8.87 9.38 -1.32
N ALA A 285 8.42 10.15 -0.32
CA ALA A 285 9.31 10.99 0.49
C ALA A 285 10.44 10.20 1.20
N PRO A 286 11.65 10.78 1.42
CA PRO A 286 12.82 10.09 1.98
C PRO A 286 12.68 9.57 3.43
N SER A 287 11.61 9.94 4.14
CA SER A 287 11.23 9.32 5.42
C SER A 287 10.63 7.92 5.22
N MET A 288 9.88 7.71 4.13
CA MET A 288 9.23 6.44 3.80
C MET A 288 10.17 5.39 3.21
N GLU A 289 11.18 5.77 2.41
CA GLU A 289 12.19 4.83 1.87
C GLU A 289 12.76 3.87 2.95
N LYS A 290 13.06 4.43 4.12
CA LYS A 290 13.64 3.69 5.27
C LYS A 290 12.63 2.76 5.93
N MET A 291 11.40 3.24 6.10
CA MET A 291 10.28 2.48 6.66
C MET A 291 9.96 1.27 5.76
N LEU A 292 9.77 1.53 4.46
CA LEU A 292 9.44 0.52 3.44
C LEU A 292 10.59 -0.49 3.27
N THR A 293 11.85 -0.03 3.34
CA THR A 293 13.03 -0.91 3.39
C THR A 293 13.00 -1.87 4.59
N VAL A 294 12.61 -1.42 5.78
CA VAL A 294 12.47 -2.27 6.97
C VAL A 294 11.29 -3.23 6.84
N LEU A 295 10.16 -2.76 6.30
CA LEU A 295 8.98 -3.58 6.04
C LEU A 295 9.27 -4.73 5.06
N LEU A 296 9.91 -4.44 3.92
CA LEU A 296 10.30 -5.46 2.94
C LEU A 296 11.41 -6.39 3.47
N ALA A 297 12.32 -5.90 4.31
CA ALA A 297 13.27 -6.77 5.01
C ALA A 297 12.56 -7.73 5.98
N GLY A 298 11.49 -7.27 6.65
CA GLY A 298 10.60 -8.10 7.46
C GLY A 298 9.81 -9.13 6.62
N LEU A 299 9.32 -8.74 5.45
CA LEU A 299 8.63 -9.63 4.51
C LEU A 299 9.54 -10.76 4.02
N ALA A 300 10.75 -10.41 3.56
CA ALA A 300 11.76 -11.35 3.11
C ALA A 300 12.20 -12.33 4.23
N ALA A 301 12.40 -11.80 5.43
CA ALA A 301 12.71 -12.56 6.64
C ALA A 301 11.59 -13.53 7.04
N TYR A 302 10.34 -13.07 7.03
CA TYR A 302 9.17 -13.88 7.38
C TYR A 302 9.02 -15.07 6.43
N HIS A 303 9.15 -14.87 5.11
CA HIS A 303 9.09 -15.95 4.13
C HIS A 303 10.13 -17.05 4.39
N GLU A 304 11.35 -16.75 4.83
CA GLU A 304 12.34 -17.82 5.15
C GLU A 304 11.81 -18.79 6.23
N THR A 305 10.90 -18.32 7.08
CA THR A 305 10.50 -19.00 8.33
C THR A 305 9.05 -19.48 8.34
N TYR A 306 8.20 -19.01 7.41
CA TYR A 306 6.77 -19.33 7.31
C TYR A 306 6.45 -20.83 7.41
N ASN A 307 7.17 -21.64 6.62
CA ASN A 307 6.97 -23.10 6.56
C ASN A 307 7.76 -23.88 7.64
N GLN A 308 8.46 -23.20 8.56
CA GLN A 308 9.40 -23.84 9.50
C GLN A 308 8.84 -24.02 10.92
N SER A 309 7.58 -23.61 11.18
CA SER A 309 6.93 -23.67 12.50
C SER A 309 7.68 -22.93 13.62
N ILE A 310 8.55 -21.99 13.28
CA ILE A 310 9.33 -21.20 14.24
C ILE A 310 8.45 -20.06 14.80
N PRO A 311 8.46 -19.80 16.12
CA PRO A 311 7.73 -18.67 16.72
C PRO A 311 8.04 -17.32 16.05
N LEU A 312 6.98 -16.73 15.51
CA LEU A 312 6.90 -15.59 14.62
C LEU A 312 7.84 -14.41 14.94
N ALA A 313 7.89 -14.01 16.20
CA ALA A 313 8.70 -12.88 16.68
C ALA A 313 10.19 -13.20 16.85
N ALA A 314 10.56 -14.46 17.09
CA ALA A 314 11.95 -14.87 17.26
C ALA A 314 12.68 -15.02 15.91
N ALA A 315 11.97 -15.58 14.93
CA ALA A 315 12.52 -15.87 13.60
C ALA A 315 12.78 -14.56 12.82
N SER A 316 11.76 -13.73 12.66
CA SER A 316 11.80 -12.51 11.85
C SER A 316 12.82 -11.48 12.36
N VAL A 317 12.98 -11.35 13.68
CA VAL A 317 13.96 -10.43 14.30
C VAL A 317 15.40 -10.90 14.10
N ALA A 318 15.63 -12.21 13.98
CA ALA A 318 16.96 -12.77 13.72
C ALA A 318 17.38 -12.64 12.25
N THR A 319 16.45 -12.77 11.29
CA THR A 319 16.75 -12.77 9.85
C THR A 319 16.56 -11.41 9.16
N ALA A 320 15.68 -10.51 9.63
CA ALA A 320 15.51 -9.18 9.02
C ALA A 320 16.81 -8.35 8.90
N PRO A 321 17.77 -8.37 9.85
CA PRO A 321 19.03 -7.66 9.71
C PRO A 321 19.86 -8.05 8.47
N LYS A 322 19.80 -9.31 8.02
CA LYS A 322 20.40 -9.75 6.74
C LYS A 322 19.78 -9.00 5.57
N TYR A 323 18.45 -8.91 5.52
CA TYR A 323 17.73 -8.25 4.43
C TYR A 323 17.77 -6.72 4.48
N ILE A 324 18.15 -6.12 5.62
CA ILE A 324 18.53 -4.70 5.70
C ILE A 324 19.94 -4.49 5.12
N LEU A 325 20.90 -5.35 5.49
CA LEU A 325 22.32 -5.22 5.12
C LEU A 325 22.65 -5.67 3.68
N PHE A 326 21.81 -6.52 3.07
CA PHE A 326 21.99 -7.02 1.70
C PHE A 326 20.76 -6.71 0.82
N PRO A 327 20.64 -5.48 0.29
CA PRO A 327 19.47 -5.03 -0.48
C PRO A 327 19.13 -5.91 -1.69
N GLU A 328 20.12 -6.45 -2.39
CA GLU A 328 19.94 -7.33 -3.55
C GLU A 328 19.32 -8.67 -3.15
N GLN A 329 19.70 -9.23 -1.99
CA GLN A 329 19.06 -10.44 -1.46
C GLN A 329 17.63 -10.17 -1.05
N ARG A 330 17.33 -8.96 -0.52
CA ARG A 330 15.95 -8.52 -0.25
C ARG A 330 15.17 -8.39 -1.55
N ALA A 331 15.75 -7.78 -2.59
CA ALA A 331 15.10 -7.57 -3.87
C ALA A 331 14.61 -8.88 -4.50
N ALA A 332 15.52 -9.83 -4.73
CA ALA A 332 15.21 -11.15 -5.27
C ALA A 332 14.21 -11.92 -4.38
N LYS A 333 14.31 -11.77 -3.05
CA LYS A 333 13.39 -12.44 -2.12
C LYS A 333 11.99 -11.83 -2.15
N CYS A 334 11.86 -10.51 -2.26
CA CYS A 334 10.57 -9.82 -2.39
C CYS A 334 9.92 -10.12 -3.74
N ALA A 335 10.66 -10.09 -4.85
CA ALA A 335 10.15 -10.50 -6.16
C ALA A 335 9.61 -11.95 -6.13
N ALA A 336 10.36 -12.88 -5.52
CA ALA A 336 9.89 -14.26 -5.32
C ALA A 336 8.65 -14.34 -4.41
N VAL A 337 8.57 -13.58 -3.30
CA VAL A 337 7.38 -13.48 -2.45
C VAL A 337 6.15 -13.06 -3.27
N PHE A 338 6.29 -11.98 -4.05
CA PHE A 338 5.20 -11.42 -4.83
C PHE A 338 4.75 -12.33 -5.98
N ARG A 339 5.66 -13.11 -6.58
CA ARG A 339 5.32 -14.11 -7.61
C ARG A 339 4.74 -15.40 -7.02
N ASP A 340 5.34 -15.96 -5.96
CA ASP A 340 5.20 -17.39 -5.63
C ASP A 340 4.28 -17.73 -4.43
N CYS A 341 4.00 -16.78 -3.52
CA CYS A 341 3.20 -17.03 -2.31
C CYS A 341 1.69 -17.28 -2.58
N ASP A 342 0.88 -17.40 -1.53
CA ASP A 342 -0.59 -17.40 -1.58
C ASP A 342 -1.19 -16.34 -0.65
N TYR A 343 -2.52 -16.19 -0.71
CA TYR A 343 -3.24 -15.28 0.17
C TYR A 343 -3.13 -15.65 1.66
N LEU A 344 -2.79 -16.90 2.02
CA LEU A 344 -2.62 -17.29 3.43
C LEU A 344 -1.33 -16.72 3.99
N PHE A 345 -0.24 -16.77 3.21
CA PHE A 345 0.99 -16.04 3.53
C PHE A 345 0.73 -14.53 3.61
N CYS A 346 0.04 -13.94 2.63
CA CYS A 346 -0.28 -12.49 2.64
C CYS A 346 -1.09 -12.10 3.88
N LYS A 347 -2.18 -12.81 4.18
CA LYS A 347 -3.03 -12.60 5.36
C LYS A 347 -2.22 -12.73 6.65
N SER A 348 -1.39 -13.77 6.76
CA SER A 348 -0.62 -14.01 7.99
C SER A 348 0.54 -13.03 8.17
N PHE A 349 1.10 -12.47 7.10
CA PHE A 349 2.05 -11.36 7.17
C PHE A 349 1.37 -10.06 7.58
N TRP A 350 0.27 -9.66 6.91
CA TRP A 350 -0.40 -8.40 7.22
C TRP A 350 -1.11 -8.41 8.58
N ASN A 351 -1.48 -9.58 9.11
CA ASN A 351 -1.95 -9.71 10.50
C ASN A 351 -0.81 -9.72 11.55
N LEU A 352 0.46 -9.50 11.19
CA LEU A 352 1.55 -9.31 12.17
C LEU A 352 1.30 -8.13 13.11
N VAL A 353 0.74 -7.03 12.60
CA VAL A 353 0.35 -5.86 13.42
C VAL A 353 -0.79 -6.17 14.40
N ASP A 354 -1.59 -7.20 14.14
CA ASP A 354 -2.66 -7.67 15.01
C ASP A 354 -2.17 -8.61 16.13
N HIS A 355 -0.89 -8.98 16.18
CA HIS A 355 -0.33 -9.76 17.30
C HIS A 355 -0.10 -8.88 18.54
N ASP A 356 -0.30 -9.44 19.74
CA ASP A 356 -0.36 -8.70 21.02
C ASP A 356 0.83 -7.78 21.30
N PHE A 357 2.04 -8.13 20.85
CA PHE A 357 3.22 -7.30 21.03
C PHE A 357 3.14 -5.97 20.26
N ILE A 358 2.62 -5.98 19.04
CA ILE A 358 2.47 -4.77 18.22
C ILE A 358 1.19 -4.01 18.60
N LYS A 359 0.09 -4.71 18.94
CA LYS A 359 -1.09 -4.09 19.57
C LYS A 359 -0.77 -3.38 20.89
N MET A 360 0.16 -3.92 21.69
CA MET A 360 0.63 -3.25 22.90
C MET A 360 1.47 -2.00 22.55
N GLY A 361 2.28 -2.05 21.49
CA GLY A 361 2.98 -0.89 20.95
C GLY A 361 2.04 0.22 20.49
N SER A 362 1.04 -0.07 19.66
CA SER A 362 0.09 0.94 19.15
C SER A 362 -0.72 1.59 20.29
N ARG A 363 -1.09 0.83 21.32
CA ARG A 363 -1.74 1.36 22.54
C ARG A 363 -0.90 2.35 23.34
N TYR A 364 0.43 2.30 23.25
CA TYR A 364 1.33 3.26 23.90
C TYR A 364 1.68 4.49 23.04
N ILE A 365 1.35 4.46 21.74
CA ILE A 365 1.63 5.55 20.80
C ILE A 365 0.35 6.35 20.49
N ALA A 366 -0.78 5.67 20.26
CA ALA A 366 -2.06 6.32 20.05
C ALA A 366 -2.55 6.99 21.35
N PRO A 367 -3.03 8.25 21.32
CA PRO A 367 -3.48 8.97 22.51
C PRO A 367 -4.72 8.31 23.13
N ASN A 368 -4.89 8.43 24.44
CA ASN A 368 -6.04 7.84 25.12
C ASN A 368 -7.34 8.61 24.87
N VAL A 369 -8.42 7.87 24.58
CA VAL A 369 -9.80 8.37 24.47
C VAL A 369 -10.62 7.86 25.66
N THR A 370 -11.65 8.59 26.10
CA THR A 370 -12.48 8.17 27.25
C THR A 370 -13.29 6.92 26.95
N VAL A 371 -13.74 6.75 25.71
CA VAL A 371 -14.45 5.55 25.24
C VAL A 371 -13.60 4.93 24.13
N SER A 372 -13.14 3.70 24.33
CA SER A 372 -12.81 2.73 23.28
C SER A 372 -13.37 1.39 23.75
N LYS A 373 -14.53 1.00 23.23
CA LYS A 373 -15.31 -0.15 23.71
C LYS A 373 -15.73 -1.04 22.55
N TYR A 374 -15.63 -2.35 22.75
CA TYR A 374 -16.21 -3.34 21.86
C TYR A 374 -17.62 -3.73 22.31
N PHE A 375 -18.53 -3.89 21.35
CA PHE A 375 -19.80 -4.58 21.52
C PHE A 375 -20.12 -5.41 20.27
N GLN A 376 -21.20 -6.18 20.32
CA GLN A 376 -21.60 -7.09 19.25
C GLN A 376 -23.07 -6.85 18.88
N ILE A 377 -23.36 -6.87 17.57
CA ILE A 377 -24.73 -6.86 17.05
C ILE A 377 -25.19 -8.32 16.90
N GLY A 378 -26.35 -8.64 17.49
CA GLY A 378 -26.99 -9.96 17.37
C GLY A 378 -27.57 -10.24 15.97
N PRO A 379 -27.90 -11.49 15.65
CA PRO A 379 -28.42 -11.91 14.34
C PRO A 379 -29.93 -11.62 14.15
N GLU A 380 -30.47 -10.61 14.82
CA GLU A 380 -31.91 -10.29 14.84
C GLU A 380 -32.29 -9.29 13.72
N PRO A 381 -33.25 -9.60 12.82
CA PRO A 381 -33.62 -8.74 11.71
C PRO A 381 -33.91 -7.27 12.08
N ILE A 382 -33.34 -6.35 11.31
CA ILE A 382 -33.34 -4.92 11.60
C ILE A 382 -34.43 -4.24 10.76
N GLU A 383 -35.62 -4.11 11.33
CA GLU A 383 -36.72 -3.31 10.77
C GLU A 383 -36.47 -1.79 10.94
N ILE A 384 -36.52 -1.01 9.86
CA ILE A 384 -36.44 0.46 9.83
C ILE A 384 -37.49 0.95 8.84
N ASP A 385 -38.39 1.85 9.23
CA ASP A 385 -39.39 2.45 8.33
C ASP A 385 -40.15 1.42 7.46
N SER A 386 -40.52 0.28 8.08
CA SER A 386 -41.12 -0.92 7.47
C SER A 386 -40.25 -1.72 6.48
N ILE A 387 -39.00 -1.32 6.24
CA ILE A 387 -37.98 -2.09 5.52
C ILE A 387 -37.32 -3.07 6.51
N ILE A 388 -37.31 -4.37 6.19
CA ILE A 388 -36.67 -5.41 7.03
C ILE A 388 -35.32 -5.76 6.44
N ILE A 389 -34.23 -5.41 7.14
CA ILE A 389 -32.87 -5.83 6.78
C ILE A 389 -32.55 -7.17 7.48
N PRO A 390 -32.32 -8.26 6.73
CA PRO A 390 -31.98 -9.57 7.31
C PRO A 390 -30.56 -9.57 7.90
N PRO A 391 -30.25 -10.49 8.83
CA PRO A 391 -28.88 -10.71 9.30
C PRO A 391 -27.97 -11.25 8.18
N PRO A 392 -26.65 -10.99 8.25
CA PRO A 392 -25.66 -11.51 7.30
C PRO A 392 -25.70 -13.04 7.19
N THR A 393 -25.64 -13.56 5.97
CA THR A 393 -25.91 -14.98 5.66
C THR A 393 -24.78 -15.89 6.10
N ALA A 394 -25.12 -16.99 6.78
CA ALA A 394 -24.14 -17.86 7.44
C ALA A 394 -23.52 -18.92 6.50
N GLY A 395 -22.19 -18.85 6.37
CA GLY A 395 -21.36 -19.82 5.66
C GLY A 395 -20.89 -19.36 4.27
N PRO A 396 -19.75 -19.87 3.76
CA PRO A 396 -19.39 -19.72 2.35
C PRO A 396 -20.43 -20.45 1.51
N GLY A 397 -21.09 -19.74 0.59
CA GLY A 397 -22.25 -20.24 -0.14
C GLY A 397 -22.01 -21.56 -0.87
N SER A 398 -22.94 -22.50 -0.72
CA SER A 398 -23.07 -23.72 -1.54
C SER A 398 -23.61 -23.47 -2.94
N ASP A 399 -24.04 -22.23 -3.18
CA ASP A 399 -24.88 -21.76 -4.27
C ASP A 399 -24.07 -20.71 -5.05
N GLU A 400 -24.21 -20.64 -6.38
CA GLU A 400 -23.30 -19.80 -7.18
C GLU A 400 -23.39 -18.32 -6.79
N PRO A 401 -22.25 -17.58 -6.78
CA PRO A 401 -22.25 -16.15 -6.48
C PRO A 401 -23.20 -15.32 -7.36
N ASN A 402 -23.54 -15.81 -8.55
CA ASN A 402 -24.45 -15.15 -9.50
C ASN A 402 -25.92 -15.14 -9.02
N GLU A 403 -26.41 -16.19 -8.34
CA GLU A 403 -27.83 -16.28 -7.95
C GLU A 403 -28.20 -15.26 -6.87
N ARG A 404 -27.27 -14.97 -5.95
CA ARG A 404 -27.46 -13.95 -4.89
C ARG A 404 -27.46 -12.51 -5.40
N LEU A 405 -27.09 -12.27 -6.66
CA LEU A 405 -27.16 -10.95 -7.30
C LEU A 405 -28.53 -10.71 -7.96
N ALA A 406 -29.28 -11.78 -8.25
CA ALA A 406 -30.50 -11.74 -9.06
C ALA A 406 -31.80 -11.57 -8.24
N GLY A 407 -31.85 -10.51 -7.43
CA GLY A 407 -33.10 -9.86 -6.97
C GLY A 407 -34.12 -10.68 -6.16
N ASN A 408 -34.23 -10.38 -4.86
CA ASN A 408 -35.52 -10.01 -4.24
C ASN A 408 -35.34 -9.53 -2.79
N ILE A 409 -35.61 -8.25 -2.53
CA ILE A 409 -35.96 -7.77 -1.18
C ILE A 409 -37.47 -8.05 -0.99
N GLY A 410 -37.83 -9.33 -0.84
CA GLY A 410 -39.23 -9.72 -0.72
C GLY A 410 -39.49 -11.24 -0.68
N ALA A 411 -40.26 -11.65 0.33
CA ALA A 411 -41.00 -12.93 0.45
C ALA A 411 -40.26 -14.24 0.08
N GLY A 412 -39.73 -14.93 1.10
CA GLY A 412 -39.06 -16.23 0.95
C GLY A 412 -39.23 -17.18 2.14
N SER A 413 -40.43 -17.27 2.72
CA SER A 413 -40.71 -18.28 3.78
C SER A 413 -41.01 -19.64 3.17
N ASP A 414 -40.28 -20.69 3.56
CA ASP A 414 -40.78 -22.06 3.45
C ASP A 414 -40.38 -22.89 4.68
N ASN A 415 -41.37 -23.35 5.44
CA ASN A 415 -41.16 -24.13 6.67
C ASN A 415 -40.84 -25.58 6.34
N ARG A 416 -39.56 -25.97 6.38
CA ARG A 416 -39.15 -27.39 6.28
C ARG A 416 -38.38 -27.84 7.50
N THR A 417 -39.07 -28.60 8.36
CA THR A 417 -38.52 -29.25 9.55
C THR A 417 -37.52 -30.34 9.17
N GLY A 418 -36.26 -30.24 9.59
CA GLY A 418 -35.27 -31.29 9.30
C GLY A 418 -33.89 -31.10 9.96
N SER A 419 -33.70 -31.73 11.12
CA SER A 419 -32.40 -32.18 11.65
C SER A 419 -31.17 -31.24 11.60
N GLY A 420 -30.91 -30.59 12.73
CA GLY A 420 -29.79 -31.11 13.54
C GLY A 420 -28.39 -30.51 13.39
N SER A 421 -28.21 -29.33 12.80
CA SER A 421 -27.01 -28.51 13.07
C SER A 421 -27.38 -27.08 13.41
N LYS A 422 -27.01 -26.62 14.61
CA LYS A 422 -27.02 -25.19 14.92
C LYS A 422 -25.88 -24.55 14.14
N GLN A 423 -26.21 -23.78 13.10
CA GLN A 423 -25.30 -22.77 12.56
C GLN A 423 -24.84 -21.85 13.72
N PRO A 424 -23.56 -21.46 13.80
CA PRO A 424 -23.09 -20.58 14.87
C PRO A 424 -23.79 -19.22 14.77
N GLU A 425 -24.22 -18.70 15.92
CA GLU A 425 -24.81 -17.35 16.04
C GLU A 425 -23.73 -16.31 15.69
N GLN A 426 -23.74 -15.83 14.44
CA GLN A 426 -22.70 -14.94 13.94
C GLN A 426 -23.03 -13.47 14.28
N LEU A 427 -22.13 -12.87 15.05
CA LEU A 427 -22.26 -11.53 15.60
C LEU A 427 -21.36 -10.56 14.83
N VAL A 428 -21.89 -9.40 14.42
CA VAL A 428 -21.05 -8.34 13.84
C VAL A 428 -20.34 -7.60 14.96
N ASN A 429 -19.01 -7.55 14.90
CA ASN A 429 -18.18 -6.90 15.90
C ASN A 429 -18.10 -5.39 15.63
N ILE A 430 -18.37 -4.58 16.64
CA ILE A 430 -18.39 -3.12 16.53
C ILE A 430 -17.54 -2.49 17.63
N LYS A 431 -16.82 -1.44 17.26
CA LYS A 431 -16.01 -0.62 18.17
C LYS A 431 -16.53 0.81 18.23
N LEU A 432 -16.92 1.25 19.42
CA LEU A 432 -17.26 2.65 19.70
C LEU A 432 -16.04 3.37 20.28
N LEU A 433 -15.63 4.46 19.63
CA LEU A 433 -14.65 5.43 20.14
C LEU A 433 -15.31 6.80 20.38
N SER A 434 -14.91 7.49 21.45
CA SER A 434 -15.33 8.87 21.75
C SER A 434 -14.42 9.52 22.79
N ASN A 435 -14.12 10.82 22.63
CA ASN A 435 -13.45 11.60 23.67
C ASN A 435 -14.33 11.79 24.92
N GLU A 436 -15.65 11.88 24.74
CA GLU A 436 -16.63 12.15 25.80
C GLU A 436 -17.54 10.93 26.05
N ILE A 437 -17.97 10.72 27.30
CA ILE A 437 -19.09 9.81 27.58
C ILE A 437 -20.37 10.58 27.26
N ARG A 438 -21.05 10.22 26.17
CA ARG A 438 -22.33 10.82 25.79
C ARG A 438 -23.49 10.00 26.36
N GLU A 439 -24.63 10.66 26.60
CA GLU A 439 -25.87 10.02 27.06
C GLU A 439 -26.20 8.75 26.26
N GLY A 440 -26.41 7.63 26.95
CA GLY A 440 -26.76 6.35 26.35
C GLY A 440 -25.57 5.42 26.07
N MET A 441 -24.34 5.94 25.91
CA MET A 441 -23.11 5.12 25.82
C MET A 441 -22.81 4.35 27.12
N ASP A 442 -23.44 4.74 28.22
CA ASP A 442 -23.43 4.07 29.52
C ASP A 442 -24.22 2.74 29.52
N LYS A 443 -25.14 2.56 28.56
CA LYS A 443 -26.14 1.47 28.52
C LYS A 443 -25.76 0.32 27.61
N LEU A 444 -24.63 0.41 26.90
CA LEU A 444 -24.08 -0.69 26.12
C LEU A 444 -23.58 -1.82 27.04
N PRO A 445 -23.74 -3.11 26.66
CA PRO A 445 -23.31 -4.24 27.49
C PRO A 445 -21.78 -4.40 27.48
N VAL A 446 -21.09 -3.75 28.43
CA VAL A 446 -19.62 -3.81 28.58
C VAL A 446 -19.21 -4.93 29.56
N LYS A 447 -17.99 -5.47 29.41
CA LYS A 447 -17.42 -6.39 30.41
C LYS A 447 -17.10 -5.62 31.70
N LYS A 448 -17.33 -6.25 32.85
CA LYS A 448 -17.13 -5.62 34.18
C LYS A 448 -15.70 -5.10 34.46
N ALA A 449 -14.70 -5.59 33.73
CA ALA A 449 -13.31 -5.14 33.87
C ALA A 449 -13.08 -3.74 33.27
N ASP A 450 -13.91 -3.29 32.34
CA ASP A 450 -13.77 -2.00 31.65
C ASP A 450 -14.49 -0.85 32.41
N LEU A 451 -14.84 -1.07 33.68
CA LEU A 451 -15.67 -0.19 34.51
C LEU A 451 -14.88 0.69 35.49
N GLU A 452 -13.70 1.18 35.11
CA GLU A 452 -13.10 2.35 35.77
C GLU A 452 -13.82 3.64 35.36
N ILE A 453 -15.13 3.72 35.64
CA ILE A 453 -15.96 4.92 35.46
C ILE A 453 -15.67 5.89 36.62
N SER A 454 -14.45 6.41 36.62
CA SER A 454 -14.00 7.42 37.58
C SER A 454 -14.62 8.78 37.20
N SER A 455 -15.71 9.13 37.90
CA SER A 455 -16.27 10.48 38.12
C SER A 455 -16.49 11.42 36.91
N LYS A 456 -16.39 10.95 35.67
CA LYS A 456 -16.54 11.78 34.47
C LYS A 456 -17.98 12.27 34.25
N LYS A 457 -18.09 13.56 33.93
CA LYS A 457 -19.30 14.22 33.43
C LYS A 457 -19.85 13.47 32.21
N ILE A 458 -21.16 13.22 32.19
CA ILE A 458 -21.89 12.77 31.00
C ILE A 458 -22.21 14.02 30.16
N PHE A 459 -22.01 13.92 28.85
CA PHE A 459 -22.28 14.97 27.88
C PHE A 459 -23.55 14.64 27.07
N PRO A 460 -24.22 15.64 26.48
CA PRO A 460 -25.33 15.40 25.56
C PRO A 460 -24.94 14.48 24.39
N MET A 461 -25.96 13.87 23.80
CA MET A 461 -25.82 13.17 22.52
C MET A 461 -25.24 14.13 21.45
N SER A 462 -24.32 13.63 20.63
CA SER A 462 -23.77 14.37 19.49
C SER A 462 -24.83 14.53 18.41
N ASP A 463 -24.88 15.66 17.72
CA ASP A 463 -25.68 15.77 16.50
C ASP A 463 -25.12 14.92 15.34
N GLN A 464 -23.85 14.50 15.45
CA GLN A 464 -23.09 13.90 14.36
C GLN A 464 -22.43 12.57 14.78
N LEU A 465 -22.39 11.60 13.87
CA LEU A 465 -21.69 10.32 14.05
C LEU A 465 -20.81 10.03 12.82
N LEU A 466 -19.62 9.46 13.04
CA LEU A 466 -18.81 8.85 11.99
C LEU A 466 -18.88 7.33 12.08
N MET A 467 -19.48 6.66 11.10
CA MET A 467 -19.28 5.23 10.90
C MET A 467 -17.97 5.01 10.14
N HIS A 468 -17.18 4.03 10.58
CA HIS A 468 -15.89 3.70 10.00
C HIS A 468 -15.83 2.25 9.54
N VAL A 469 -15.18 2.00 8.39
CA VAL A 469 -14.84 0.65 7.91
C VAL A 469 -13.38 0.64 7.48
N HIS A 470 -12.61 -0.32 7.97
CA HIS A 470 -11.16 -0.32 7.86
C HIS A 470 -10.63 -0.93 6.55
N GLY A 471 -9.38 -0.61 6.21
CA GLY A 471 -8.63 -1.21 5.09
C GLY A 471 -8.18 -2.65 5.34
N GLY A 472 -7.00 -3.02 4.79
CA GLY A 472 -6.45 -4.39 4.91
C GLY A 472 -6.83 -5.36 3.77
N GLY A 473 -7.26 -4.84 2.62
CA GLY A 473 -7.42 -5.63 1.39
C GLY A 473 -8.45 -6.77 1.49
N PHE A 474 -9.49 -6.60 2.31
CA PHE A 474 -10.52 -7.61 2.63
C PHE A 474 -10.03 -8.89 3.34
N ILE A 475 -8.72 -9.05 3.57
CA ILE A 475 -8.11 -10.29 4.10
C ILE A 475 -7.47 -10.13 5.47
N ALA A 476 -7.11 -8.91 5.89
CA ALA A 476 -6.29 -8.64 7.07
C ALA A 476 -6.82 -7.44 7.87
N THR A 477 -6.14 -7.16 8.98
CA THR A 477 -6.28 -5.99 9.88
C THR A 477 -7.60 -5.88 10.65
N SER A 478 -7.72 -4.88 11.54
CA SER A 478 -8.91 -4.64 12.38
C SER A 478 -9.02 -3.18 12.84
N SER A 479 -10.15 -2.76 13.39
CA SER A 479 -10.28 -1.48 14.12
C SER A 479 -9.38 -1.36 15.36
N THR A 480 -8.59 -2.38 15.72
CA THR A 480 -7.48 -2.23 16.68
C THR A 480 -6.21 -1.68 16.04
N THR A 481 -5.85 -2.09 14.81
CA THR A 481 -4.64 -1.58 14.15
C THR A 481 -4.80 -0.10 13.80
N HIS A 482 -5.97 0.26 13.26
CA HIS A 482 -6.32 1.63 12.86
C HIS A 482 -6.64 2.57 14.05
N GLU A 483 -6.53 2.12 15.32
CA GLU A 483 -6.62 3.02 16.49
C GLU A 483 -5.64 4.20 16.41
N ILE A 484 -4.54 4.03 15.67
CA ILE A 484 -3.49 5.01 15.47
C ILE A 484 -3.97 6.34 14.89
N TYR A 485 -4.94 6.33 13.96
CA TYR A 485 -5.59 7.54 13.46
C TYR A 485 -7.01 7.71 14.03
N LEU A 486 -7.75 6.63 14.30
CA LEU A 486 -9.11 6.72 14.84
C LEU A 486 -9.18 7.37 16.23
N LYS A 487 -8.17 7.23 17.09
CA LYS A 487 -8.13 7.94 18.38
C LYS A 487 -7.84 9.44 18.20
N PRO A 488 -6.79 9.87 17.46
CA PRO A 488 -6.64 11.27 17.07
C PRO A 488 -7.89 11.89 16.43
N TRP A 489 -8.61 11.15 15.57
CA TRP A 489 -9.88 11.61 14.99
C TRP A 489 -10.97 11.77 16.06
N ALA A 490 -11.18 10.79 16.95
CA ALA A 490 -12.17 10.87 18.02
C ALA A 490 -11.87 11.99 19.04
N LEU A 491 -10.61 12.41 19.17
CA LEU A 491 -10.19 13.58 19.95
C LEU A 491 -10.40 14.89 19.19
N GLY A 492 -9.95 14.98 17.93
CA GLY A 492 -9.95 16.22 17.15
C GLY A 492 -11.31 16.61 16.56
N LEU A 493 -12.14 15.62 16.22
CA LEU A 493 -13.49 15.86 15.68
C LEU A 493 -14.55 15.99 16.79
N GLU A 494 -14.25 15.55 18.01
CA GLU A 494 -15.13 15.48 19.20
C GLU A 494 -16.44 14.67 19.02
N ILE A 495 -16.72 14.16 17.82
CA ILE A 495 -17.85 13.27 17.51
C ILE A 495 -17.56 11.81 17.90
N PRO A 496 -18.59 11.01 18.24
CA PRO A 496 -18.46 9.56 18.32
C PRO A 496 -18.05 8.95 16.97
N ILE A 497 -17.23 7.89 17.03
CA ILE A 497 -16.81 7.09 15.89
C ILE A 497 -17.17 5.62 16.13
N VAL A 498 -17.81 4.97 15.15
CA VAL A 498 -18.26 3.57 15.22
C VAL A 498 -17.58 2.78 14.11
N SER A 499 -16.53 2.04 14.44
CA SER A 499 -15.82 1.19 13.48
C SER A 499 -16.40 -0.22 13.43
N VAL A 500 -16.61 -0.75 12.23
CA VAL A 500 -17.03 -2.14 12.00
C VAL A 500 -15.79 -3.03 11.85
N ASP A 501 -15.73 -4.11 12.63
CA ASP A 501 -14.78 -5.23 12.44
C ASP A 501 -15.50 -6.33 11.66
N TYR A 502 -15.38 -6.26 10.33
CA TYR A 502 -16.04 -7.18 9.40
C TYR A 502 -15.26 -8.48 9.21
N SER A 503 -15.97 -9.52 8.78
CA SER A 503 -15.43 -10.85 8.54
C SER A 503 -14.51 -10.87 7.32
N LEU A 504 -13.28 -11.36 7.52
CA LEU A 504 -12.21 -11.33 6.54
C LEU A 504 -12.20 -12.58 5.64
N ALA A 505 -11.92 -12.37 4.36
CA ALA A 505 -11.57 -13.43 3.40
C ALA A 505 -10.18 -14.04 3.73
N PRO A 506 -9.84 -15.24 3.23
CA PRO A 506 -10.65 -16.19 2.43
C PRO A 506 -11.72 -16.96 3.22
N GLU A 507 -11.72 -16.92 4.56
CA GLU A 507 -12.68 -17.66 5.40
C GLU A 507 -14.12 -17.17 5.18
N TYR A 508 -14.27 -15.87 4.93
CA TYR A 508 -15.53 -15.19 4.65
C TYR A 508 -15.39 -14.32 3.39
N PRO A 509 -15.53 -14.91 2.18
CA PRO A 509 -15.45 -14.18 0.93
C PRO A 509 -16.69 -13.29 0.69
N TYR A 510 -16.68 -12.54 -0.41
CA TYR A 510 -17.84 -11.82 -0.92
C TYR A 510 -19.10 -12.73 -0.93
N PRO A 511 -20.29 -12.23 -0.55
CA PRO A 511 -20.61 -10.83 -0.21
C PRO A 511 -20.36 -10.46 1.26
N ARG A 512 -19.83 -11.36 2.10
CA ARG A 512 -20.01 -11.33 3.55
C ARG A 512 -19.64 -10.01 4.24
N ALA A 513 -18.48 -9.43 3.92
CA ALA A 513 -18.05 -8.14 4.49
C ALA A 513 -19.06 -6.99 4.20
N ILE A 514 -19.66 -6.99 3.02
CA ILE A 514 -20.65 -5.97 2.61
C ILE A 514 -21.97 -6.19 3.36
N GLU A 515 -22.41 -7.44 3.50
CA GLU A 515 -23.61 -7.77 4.29
C GLU A 515 -23.45 -7.28 5.73
N GLU A 516 -22.29 -7.50 6.36
CA GLU A 516 -22.02 -7.06 7.73
C GLU A 516 -21.90 -5.55 7.87
N CYS A 517 -21.22 -4.85 6.96
CA CYS A 517 -21.13 -3.40 6.97
C CYS A 517 -22.50 -2.73 6.72
N PHE A 518 -23.33 -3.28 5.82
CA PHE A 518 -24.68 -2.76 5.55
C PHE A 518 -25.65 -3.05 6.71
N TYR A 519 -25.54 -4.22 7.34
CA TYR A 519 -26.29 -4.57 8.54
C TYR A 519 -25.88 -3.69 9.74
N ALA A 520 -24.59 -3.40 9.91
CA ALA A 520 -24.12 -2.46 10.91
C ALA A 520 -24.62 -1.03 10.65
N TYR A 521 -24.64 -0.58 9.38
CA TYR A 521 -25.21 0.71 8.98
C TYR A 521 -26.70 0.83 9.36
N ALA A 522 -27.50 -0.18 9.04
CA ALA A 522 -28.91 -0.26 9.45
C ALA A 522 -29.04 -0.25 11.00
N TRP A 523 -28.21 -1.01 11.70
CA TRP A 523 -28.22 -1.03 13.17
C TRP A 523 -27.91 0.35 13.77
N ILE A 524 -26.93 1.07 13.22
CA ILE A 524 -26.52 2.40 13.65
C ILE A 524 -27.68 3.41 13.54
N LEU A 525 -28.40 3.40 12.41
CA LEU A 525 -29.60 4.22 12.22
C LEU A 525 -30.68 3.90 13.26
N LYS A 526 -30.98 2.61 13.49
CA LYS A 526 -32.02 2.16 14.42
C LYS A 526 -31.70 2.39 15.90
N ASN A 527 -30.41 2.48 16.26
CA ASN A 527 -29.95 2.44 17.67
C ASN A 527 -29.20 3.73 18.09
N ALA A 528 -29.51 4.88 17.50
CA ALA A 528 -28.74 6.11 17.68
C ALA A 528 -28.51 6.50 19.16
N ASN A 529 -29.56 6.36 19.99
CA ASN A 529 -29.52 6.62 21.42
C ASN A 529 -28.59 5.68 22.24
N LYS A 530 -28.16 4.54 21.71
CA LYS A 530 -27.16 3.66 22.36
C LYS A 530 -25.72 4.05 22.00
N LEU A 531 -25.56 4.77 20.89
CA LEU A 531 -24.28 5.24 20.36
C LEU A 531 -23.96 6.69 20.77
N GLY A 532 -24.88 7.35 21.49
CA GLY A 532 -24.69 8.71 22.00
C GLY A 532 -24.74 9.79 20.92
N TRP A 533 -25.58 9.61 19.89
CA TRP A 533 -25.88 10.62 18.88
C TRP A 533 -27.40 10.78 18.66
N THR A 534 -27.82 11.95 18.18
CA THR A 534 -29.24 12.31 18.00
C THR A 534 -29.89 11.69 16.76
N GLY A 535 -29.10 11.07 15.88
CA GLY A 535 -29.55 10.62 14.57
C GLY A 535 -29.53 11.70 13.47
N LYS A 536 -29.06 12.93 13.76
CA LYS A 536 -29.18 14.07 12.83
C LYS A 536 -28.22 14.01 11.64
N THR A 537 -26.92 13.77 11.83
CA THR A 537 -25.92 13.69 10.74
C THR A 537 -25.06 12.44 10.84
N LEU A 538 -24.92 11.69 9.75
CA LEU A 538 -24.15 10.44 9.65
C LEU A 538 -23.14 10.51 8.51
N PHE A 539 -21.86 10.46 8.86
CA PHE A 539 -20.75 10.30 7.92
C PHE A 539 -20.35 8.84 7.81
N LEU A 540 -19.89 8.42 6.61
CA LEU A 540 -19.08 7.20 6.47
C LEU A 540 -17.63 7.60 6.16
N ALA A 541 -16.66 7.01 6.85
CA ALA A 541 -15.26 7.03 6.43
C ALA A 541 -14.74 5.60 6.22
N GLY A 542 -13.85 5.43 5.24
CA GLY A 542 -13.15 4.18 5.04
C GLY A 542 -11.89 4.35 4.21
N ASP A 543 -10.89 3.55 4.54
CA ASP A 543 -9.59 3.56 3.88
C ASP A 543 -9.42 2.28 3.04
N SER A 544 -8.77 2.37 1.88
CA SER A 544 -8.48 1.21 1.03
C SER A 544 -9.77 0.37 0.79
N ALA A 545 -9.71 -0.94 1.04
CA ALA A 545 -10.86 -1.86 1.03
C ALA A 545 -12.08 -1.35 1.83
N GLY A 546 -11.89 -0.68 2.96
CA GLY A 546 -12.97 -0.07 3.75
C GLY A 546 -13.66 1.09 3.03
N GLY A 547 -12.92 1.87 2.25
CA GLY A 547 -13.46 2.90 1.35
C GLY A 547 -14.37 2.31 0.26
N ASN A 548 -14.00 1.15 -0.28
CA ASN A 548 -14.85 0.39 -1.21
C ASN A 548 -16.13 -0.09 -0.49
N LEU A 549 -15.99 -0.67 0.71
CA LEU A 549 -17.13 -1.14 1.50
C LEU A 549 -18.12 -0.02 1.85
N ILE A 550 -17.69 1.17 2.28
CA ILE A 550 -18.64 2.28 2.56
C ILE A 550 -19.31 2.82 1.31
N THR A 551 -18.62 2.79 0.16
CA THR A 551 -19.20 3.17 -1.14
C THR A 551 -20.30 2.19 -1.53
N VAL A 552 -20.07 0.88 -1.34
CA VAL A 552 -21.08 -0.16 -1.60
C VAL A 552 -22.22 -0.11 -0.57
N VAL A 553 -21.96 0.14 0.72
CA VAL A 553 -23.02 0.39 1.72
C VAL A 553 -23.92 1.56 1.30
N THR A 554 -23.35 2.60 0.70
CA THR A 554 -24.10 3.75 0.17
C THR A 554 -24.98 3.36 -1.02
N ILE A 555 -24.46 2.55 -1.96
CA ILE A 555 -25.26 1.94 -3.04
C ILE A 555 -26.43 1.15 -2.46
N LYS A 556 -26.17 0.26 -1.50
CA LYS A 556 -27.22 -0.60 -0.91
C LYS A 556 -28.25 0.16 -0.09
N ALA A 557 -27.88 1.28 0.53
CA ALA A 557 -28.83 2.19 1.20
C ALA A 557 -29.78 2.84 0.19
N ILE A 558 -29.25 3.30 -0.97
CA ILE A 558 -30.05 3.85 -2.08
C ILE A 558 -30.99 2.77 -2.65
N GLU A 559 -30.47 1.57 -2.95
CA GLU A 559 -31.25 0.43 -3.48
C GLU A 559 -32.37 -0.02 -2.54
N ALA A 560 -32.13 -0.02 -1.23
CA ALA A 560 -33.10 -0.42 -0.22
C ALA A 560 -34.11 0.68 0.14
N GLY A 561 -33.95 1.91 -0.37
CA GLY A 561 -34.77 3.06 0.01
C GLY A 561 -34.55 3.54 1.44
N LEU A 562 -33.45 3.16 2.09
CA LEU A 562 -33.07 3.66 3.41
C LEU A 562 -32.61 5.12 3.32
N ARG A 563 -32.58 5.79 4.48
CA ARG A 563 -31.77 7.01 4.63
C ARG A 563 -30.34 6.76 4.12
N LYS A 564 -29.81 7.71 3.37
CA LYS A 564 -28.40 7.79 2.94
C LYS A 564 -27.54 8.43 4.04
N PRO A 565 -26.23 8.15 4.12
CA PRO A 565 -25.32 8.99 4.89
C PRO A 565 -25.26 10.40 4.27
N ASP A 566 -24.95 11.41 5.06
CA ASP A 566 -24.97 12.82 4.64
C ASP A 566 -23.72 13.20 3.83
N ALA A 567 -22.59 12.51 4.11
CA ALA A 567 -21.40 12.49 3.26
C ALA A 567 -20.59 11.20 3.45
N ILE A 568 -19.77 10.87 2.45
CA ILE A 568 -18.81 9.75 2.50
C ILE A 568 -17.38 10.23 2.25
N ILE A 569 -16.41 9.58 2.91
CA ILE A 569 -15.01 10.01 2.98
C ILE A 569 -14.12 8.79 2.69
N CYS A 570 -13.52 8.78 1.50
CA CYS A 570 -12.84 7.61 0.93
C CYS A 570 -11.34 7.90 0.78
N PHE A 571 -10.51 7.19 1.54
CA PHE A 571 -9.04 7.30 1.46
C PHE A 571 -8.48 6.22 0.53
N TYR A 572 -7.63 6.61 -0.43
CA TYR A 572 -6.90 5.72 -1.35
C TYR A 572 -7.69 4.49 -1.81
N THR A 573 -8.90 4.73 -2.33
CA THR A 573 -9.95 3.72 -2.40
C THR A 573 -9.97 2.95 -3.73
N PRO A 574 -10.05 1.61 -3.73
CA PRO A 574 -10.12 0.80 -4.95
C PRO A 574 -11.57 0.69 -5.44
N PHE A 575 -11.97 1.60 -6.33
CA PHE A 575 -13.33 1.58 -6.91
C PHE A 575 -13.51 0.53 -8.02
N LEU A 576 -12.42 -0.04 -8.56
CA LEU A 576 -12.43 -1.09 -9.59
C LEU A 576 -11.63 -2.34 -9.16
N LEU A 577 -12.32 -3.28 -8.52
CA LEU A 577 -11.79 -4.56 -8.05
C LEU A 577 -11.74 -5.64 -9.16
N CYS A 578 -11.28 -5.29 -10.36
CA CYS A 578 -11.08 -6.25 -11.44
C CYS A 578 -9.69 -6.15 -12.06
N TYR A 579 -9.28 -7.16 -12.84
CA TYR A 579 -8.19 -6.97 -13.79
C TYR A 579 -8.65 -5.99 -14.87
N SER A 580 -7.90 -4.91 -15.05
CA SER A 580 -8.09 -3.89 -16.09
C SER A 580 -6.76 -3.15 -16.25
N LEU A 581 -6.45 -2.71 -17.48
CA LEU A 581 -5.24 -1.94 -17.76
C LEU A 581 -5.53 -0.45 -17.60
N SER A 582 -4.70 0.19 -16.77
CA SER A 582 -4.59 1.64 -16.58
C SER A 582 -3.12 1.99 -16.34
N PRO A 583 -2.70 3.25 -16.52
CA PRO A 583 -1.32 3.64 -16.22
C PRO A 583 -0.99 3.49 -14.72
N SER A 584 -1.90 3.78 -13.79
CA SER A 584 -1.61 3.59 -12.35
C SER A 584 -1.41 2.11 -12.00
N ARG A 585 -2.11 1.19 -12.66
CA ARG A 585 -1.90 -0.26 -12.46
C ARG A 585 -0.47 -0.73 -12.82
N LEU A 586 0.30 0.01 -13.63
CA LEU A 586 1.73 -0.26 -13.85
C LEU A 586 2.60 0.04 -12.63
N LEU A 587 2.22 1.01 -11.79
CA LEU A 587 2.96 1.38 -10.58
C LEU A 587 3.06 0.19 -9.61
N ALA A 588 2.08 -0.72 -9.64
CA ALA A 588 2.04 -1.94 -8.84
C ALA A 588 3.20 -2.92 -9.13
N VAL A 589 4.00 -2.72 -10.18
CA VAL A 589 5.25 -3.48 -10.41
C VAL A 589 6.36 -3.04 -9.44
N MET A 590 6.39 -1.75 -9.08
CA MET A 590 7.38 -1.14 -8.18
C MET A 590 6.83 -0.77 -6.79
N ASP A 591 5.54 -0.99 -6.54
CA ASP A 591 4.93 -0.67 -5.24
C ASP A 591 5.29 -1.72 -4.17
N PRO A 592 5.82 -1.30 -3.00
CA PRO A 592 6.24 -2.21 -1.92
C PRO A 592 5.08 -2.69 -1.01
N LEU A 593 3.89 -2.12 -1.12
CA LEU A 593 2.70 -2.46 -0.32
C LEU A 593 1.64 -3.16 -1.17
N LEU A 594 1.36 -2.61 -2.34
CA LEU A 594 0.32 -2.99 -3.29
C LEU A 594 0.91 -3.62 -4.55
N ASN A 595 1.93 -4.47 -4.40
CA ASN A 595 2.47 -5.16 -5.55
C ASN A 595 1.37 -5.96 -6.29
N THR A 596 1.43 -5.99 -7.63
CA THR A 596 0.50 -6.73 -8.50
C THR A 596 0.18 -8.15 -7.99
N GLY A 597 1.17 -8.86 -7.47
CA GLY A 597 0.99 -10.19 -6.89
C GLY A 597 0.14 -10.21 -5.61
N PHE A 598 0.24 -9.21 -4.74
CA PHE A 598 -0.63 -9.09 -3.56
C PHE A 598 -2.05 -8.68 -3.96
N LEU A 599 -2.19 -7.72 -4.89
CA LEU A 599 -3.51 -7.28 -5.37
C LEU A 599 -4.36 -8.44 -5.90
N TRP A 600 -3.78 -9.31 -6.74
CA TRP A 600 -4.48 -10.50 -7.26
C TRP A 600 -4.82 -11.53 -6.18
N ARG A 601 -3.99 -11.66 -5.13
CA ARG A 601 -4.24 -12.58 -4.02
C ARG A 601 -5.36 -12.09 -3.09
N CYS A 602 -5.40 -10.80 -2.78
CA CYS A 602 -6.51 -10.17 -2.06
C CYS A 602 -7.82 -10.32 -2.84
N LEU A 603 -7.80 -10.02 -4.15
CA LEU A 603 -8.98 -10.19 -5.01
C LEU A 603 -9.43 -11.66 -5.12
N ALA A 604 -8.50 -12.61 -5.27
CA ALA A 604 -8.83 -14.03 -5.33
C ALA A 604 -9.43 -14.55 -4.01
N ALA A 605 -8.84 -14.20 -2.87
CA ALA A 605 -9.42 -14.53 -1.57
C ALA A 605 -10.82 -13.94 -1.41
N TYR A 606 -11.01 -12.67 -1.77
CA TYR A 606 -12.30 -11.98 -1.61
C TYR A 606 -13.37 -12.48 -2.59
N THR A 607 -13.02 -12.89 -3.81
CA THR A 607 -13.92 -13.59 -4.75
C THR A 607 -14.20 -15.06 -4.36
N GLY A 608 -13.53 -15.60 -3.32
CA GLY A 608 -13.64 -17.01 -2.92
C GLY A 608 -12.87 -17.98 -3.84
N ILE A 609 -12.04 -17.47 -4.76
CA ILE A 609 -11.23 -18.29 -5.67
C ILE A 609 -10.13 -18.99 -4.87
N LYS A 610 -10.22 -20.32 -4.80
CA LYS A 610 -9.25 -21.15 -4.08
C LYS A 610 -7.88 -21.10 -4.77
N SER A 611 -6.86 -20.79 -3.98
CA SER A 611 -5.45 -20.99 -4.33
C SER A 611 -5.18 -22.49 -4.39
N ASP A 612 -4.70 -22.98 -5.52
CA ASP A 612 -4.20 -24.34 -5.61
C ASP A 612 -2.82 -24.39 -4.93
N ASN A 613 -2.78 -25.08 -3.80
CA ASN A 613 -1.56 -25.24 -2.99
C ASN A 613 -0.71 -26.44 -3.42
N LYS A 614 -1.09 -27.07 -4.53
CA LYS A 614 -0.23 -27.93 -5.35
C LYS A 614 -0.05 -27.24 -6.70
N PRO A 615 1.09 -27.40 -7.40
CA PRO A 615 1.05 -27.25 -8.85
C PRO A 615 -0.02 -28.20 -9.42
N PRO A 616 -0.68 -27.86 -10.54
CA PRO A 616 -1.49 -28.85 -11.26
C PRO A 616 -0.61 -30.06 -11.60
N ASN A 617 -1.22 -31.25 -11.72
CA ASN A 617 -0.48 -32.37 -12.31
C ASN A 617 -0.08 -31.96 -13.74
N ASP A 618 1.21 -31.99 -14.02
CA ASP A 618 1.79 -31.61 -15.31
C ASP A 618 1.57 -32.68 -16.39
N ASP A 619 0.36 -33.24 -16.49
CA ASP A 619 -0.02 -34.20 -17.54
C ASP A 619 0.06 -33.53 -18.94
N LEU A 620 -0.07 -32.19 -19.00
CA LEU A 620 0.18 -31.36 -20.18
C LEU A 620 1.68 -31.18 -20.52
N SER A 621 2.62 -31.43 -19.60
CA SER A 621 4.07 -31.33 -19.90
C SER A 621 4.56 -32.42 -20.86
N SER A 622 3.77 -33.49 -21.02
CA SER A 622 3.97 -34.51 -22.05
C SER A 622 3.96 -33.92 -23.48
N ALA A 623 3.25 -32.81 -23.69
CA ALA A 623 3.30 -32.01 -24.90
C ALA A 623 4.47 -31.00 -24.84
N THR A 624 5.71 -31.49 -24.88
CA THR A 624 6.90 -30.64 -24.99
C THR A 624 7.00 -30.03 -26.41
N VAL A 625 6.16 -29.04 -26.70
CA VAL A 625 6.12 -28.38 -28.01
C VAL A 625 7.44 -27.64 -28.23
N ASN A 626 8.19 -28.08 -29.23
CA ASN A 626 9.53 -27.59 -29.52
C ASN A 626 9.45 -26.30 -30.37
N ILE A 627 9.02 -25.19 -29.75
CA ILE A 627 8.76 -23.88 -30.39
C ILE A 627 10.09 -23.15 -30.72
N ASP A 628 10.98 -23.82 -31.46
CA ASP A 628 12.30 -23.26 -31.80
C ASP A 628 12.77 -23.67 -33.22
N LYS A 629 11.83 -23.86 -34.14
CA LYS A 629 12.07 -24.09 -35.57
C LYS A 629 11.08 -23.36 -36.50
N ALA A 630 11.07 -22.04 -36.43
CA ALA A 630 10.62 -21.22 -37.56
C ALA A 630 11.73 -21.24 -38.65
N PRO A 631 11.49 -21.76 -39.87
CA PRO A 631 12.56 -21.88 -40.86
C PRO A 631 12.82 -20.55 -41.58
N GLU A 632 13.98 -19.92 -41.34
CA GLU A 632 14.50 -18.83 -42.18
C GLU A 632 14.70 -19.30 -43.63
N LYS A 633 13.67 -19.15 -44.49
CA LYS A 633 13.83 -19.34 -45.93
C LYS A 633 14.52 -18.12 -46.57
N ARG A 634 15.82 -17.96 -46.28
CA ARG A 634 16.70 -17.10 -47.08
C ARG A 634 16.69 -17.58 -48.53
N ARG A 635 16.08 -16.79 -49.42
CA ARG A 635 16.14 -17.03 -50.87
C ARG A 635 17.59 -16.91 -51.35
N LYS A 636 18.17 -18.03 -51.82
CA LYS A 636 19.26 -18.03 -52.82
C LYS A 636 18.69 -18.55 -54.14
N ILE A 637 19.17 -18.00 -55.25
CA ILE A 637 18.69 -18.29 -56.61
C ILE A 637 19.82 -18.96 -57.39
N SER A 638 19.66 -20.26 -57.68
CA SER A 638 20.40 -21.08 -58.66
C SER A 638 20.15 -22.57 -58.34
N SER A 639 19.93 -23.50 -59.27
CA SER A 639 19.52 -23.41 -60.69
C SER A 639 18.98 -24.80 -61.11
N ASP A 640 18.45 -24.89 -62.33
CA ASP A 640 18.34 -26.13 -63.13
C ASP A 640 17.39 -27.28 -62.67
N THR A 641 16.14 -27.13 -63.13
CA THR A 641 15.35 -28.12 -63.91
C THR A 641 15.00 -29.52 -63.39
N SER A 642 13.70 -29.81 -63.56
CA SER A 642 13.06 -31.07 -64.01
C SER A 642 12.37 -32.00 -63.00
N SER A 643 11.15 -32.42 -63.38
CA SER A 643 10.32 -33.52 -62.85
C SER A 643 10.07 -33.56 -61.33
N LEU A 644 8.90 -33.04 -60.92
CA LEU A 644 8.33 -33.27 -59.58
C LEU A 644 6.80 -33.48 -59.60
N ASP A 645 6.23 -33.90 -60.74
CA ASP A 645 4.82 -34.26 -60.91
C ASP A 645 4.51 -35.70 -60.45
N GLN A 646 5.42 -36.34 -59.70
CA GLN A 646 5.25 -37.67 -59.12
C GLN A 646 5.72 -37.69 -57.66
N ILE A 647 4.74 -37.52 -56.76
CA ILE A 647 4.56 -38.08 -55.40
C ILE A 647 3.41 -37.24 -54.80
N LEU A 648 2.17 -37.59 -55.19
CA LEU A 648 0.91 -37.01 -54.70
C LEU A 648 -0.14 -38.12 -54.53
N SER A 649 0.22 -39.11 -53.73
CA SER A 649 -0.64 -40.20 -53.27
C SER A 649 0.05 -40.88 -52.08
N GLU A 650 -0.74 -41.36 -51.11
CA GLU A 650 -0.28 -42.21 -49.99
C GLU A 650 0.62 -41.51 -48.95
N ASP A 651 0.01 -40.68 -48.10
CA ASP A 651 0.10 -40.84 -46.62
C ASP A 651 -0.88 -39.90 -45.88
N GLU A 652 -2.19 -40.04 -46.14
CA GLU A 652 -3.23 -39.48 -45.27
C GLU A 652 -3.65 -40.50 -44.20
N ASN A 653 -2.94 -40.53 -43.05
CA ASN A 653 -3.56 -40.77 -41.74
C ASN A 653 -2.63 -40.53 -40.54
N THR A 654 -3.23 -40.29 -39.37
CA THR A 654 -2.57 -40.25 -38.04
C THR A 654 -1.44 -39.23 -37.84
N SER A 655 -1.73 -37.96 -38.14
CA SER A 655 -1.34 -36.91 -37.18
C SER A 655 -2.58 -36.09 -36.82
N GLU A 656 -3.10 -36.28 -35.62
CA GLU A 656 -4.15 -35.41 -35.08
C GLU A 656 -3.53 -34.04 -34.80
N SER A 657 -3.74 -33.09 -35.69
CA SER A 657 -3.38 -31.70 -35.45
C SER A 657 -4.33 -31.12 -34.39
N ILE A 658 -3.95 -31.25 -33.11
CA ILE A 658 -4.69 -30.66 -31.99
C ILE A 658 -4.76 -29.14 -32.21
N GLN A 659 -5.94 -28.67 -32.64
CA GLN A 659 -6.26 -27.24 -32.66
C GLN A 659 -6.48 -26.79 -31.22
N LEU A 660 -5.39 -26.38 -30.57
CA LEU A 660 -5.45 -25.68 -29.28
C LEU A 660 -6.30 -24.40 -29.44
N ASP A 661 -7.20 -24.13 -28.49
CA ASP A 661 -7.95 -22.88 -28.48
C ASP A 661 -6.96 -21.69 -28.34
N GLY A 662 -7.33 -20.52 -28.87
CA GLY A 662 -6.57 -19.29 -28.66
C GLY A 662 -6.37 -18.99 -27.17
N LYS A 663 -7.31 -19.41 -26.31
CA LYS A 663 -7.19 -19.35 -24.85
C LYS A 663 -6.11 -20.27 -24.27
N ASP A 664 -5.93 -21.47 -24.82
CA ASP A 664 -4.89 -22.40 -24.35
C ASP A 664 -3.51 -21.94 -24.80
N ILE A 665 -3.39 -21.45 -26.04
CA ILE A 665 -2.16 -20.82 -26.55
C ILE A 665 -1.80 -19.58 -25.72
N TYR A 666 -2.80 -18.77 -25.35
CA TYR A 666 -2.62 -17.64 -24.45
C TYR A 666 -2.16 -18.07 -23.05
N HIS A 667 -2.82 -19.08 -22.47
CA HIS A 667 -2.51 -19.58 -21.14
C HIS A 667 -1.11 -20.17 -21.06
N ALA A 668 -0.68 -20.96 -22.06
CA ALA A 668 0.68 -21.49 -22.16
C ALA A 668 1.72 -20.35 -22.14
N ARG A 669 1.52 -19.30 -22.95
CA ARG A 669 2.41 -18.12 -22.96
C ARG A 669 2.44 -17.37 -21.63
N LEU A 670 1.34 -17.35 -20.87
CA LEU A 670 1.35 -16.83 -19.51
C LEU A 670 2.17 -17.73 -18.57
N VAL A 671 2.06 -19.05 -18.67
CA VAL A 671 2.87 -19.99 -17.89
C VAL A 671 4.36 -19.77 -18.14
N ASP A 672 4.77 -19.55 -19.39
CA ASP A 672 6.16 -19.24 -19.76
C ASP A 672 6.67 -17.92 -19.16
N ILE A 673 5.79 -16.91 -19.02
CA ILE A 673 6.15 -15.55 -18.55
C ILE A 673 6.18 -15.46 -17.02
N MET A 674 5.15 -15.96 -16.32
CA MET A 674 4.96 -15.76 -14.87
C MET A 674 4.89 -17.05 -14.03
N GLY A 675 5.03 -18.21 -14.66
CA GLY A 675 4.91 -19.50 -14.01
C GLY A 675 3.45 -19.95 -13.80
N SER A 676 3.27 -21.27 -13.68
CA SER A 676 1.93 -21.90 -13.68
C SER A 676 1.01 -21.40 -12.56
N ARG A 677 1.51 -21.20 -11.33
CA ARG A 677 0.71 -20.73 -10.20
C ARG A 677 0.08 -19.36 -10.46
N GLN A 678 0.85 -18.40 -10.99
CA GLN A 678 0.36 -17.04 -11.22
C GLN A 678 -0.49 -16.95 -12.49
N ALA A 679 -0.11 -17.66 -13.56
CA ALA A 679 -0.89 -17.75 -14.80
C ALA A 679 -2.27 -18.38 -14.59
N HIS A 680 -2.37 -19.43 -13.75
CA HIS A 680 -3.63 -20.09 -13.44
C HIS A 680 -4.52 -19.24 -12.53
N LEU A 681 -3.94 -18.53 -11.56
CA LEU A 681 -4.65 -17.56 -10.73
C LEU A 681 -5.27 -16.43 -11.59
N LEU A 682 -4.49 -15.86 -12.51
CA LEU A 682 -4.96 -14.85 -13.45
C LEU A 682 -6.08 -15.37 -14.34
N ARG A 683 -6.01 -16.63 -14.82
CA ARG A 683 -7.07 -17.24 -15.62
C ARG A 683 -8.40 -17.30 -14.85
N LYS A 684 -8.40 -17.84 -13.62
CA LYS A 684 -9.59 -17.88 -12.75
C LYS A 684 -10.15 -16.47 -12.47
N LEU A 685 -9.27 -15.48 -12.25
CA LEU A 685 -9.66 -14.08 -12.03
C LEU A 685 -10.31 -13.41 -13.25
N ARG A 686 -9.94 -13.82 -14.47
CA ARG A 686 -10.58 -13.36 -15.72
C ARG A 686 -11.87 -14.10 -16.04
N GLU A 687 -11.98 -15.37 -15.64
CA GLU A 687 -13.18 -16.19 -15.78
C GLU A 687 -14.29 -15.78 -14.78
N ALA A 688 -13.95 -15.07 -13.70
CA ALA A 688 -14.90 -14.58 -12.71
C ALA A 688 -15.76 -13.40 -13.21
N SER A 689 -17.08 -13.58 -13.19
CA SER A 689 -18.07 -12.50 -13.41
C SER A 689 -18.04 -11.43 -12.31
N LEU A 690 -17.86 -11.88 -11.06
CA LEU A 690 -18.08 -11.12 -9.83
C LEU A 690 -17.32 -9.77 -9.72
N PRO A 691 -16.03 -9.66 -10.11
CA PRO A 691 -15.31 -8.39 -10.22
C PRO A 691 -16.01 -7.28 -11.01
N ASN A 692 -16.91 -7.64 -11.93
CA ASN A 692 -17.63 -6.69 -12.79
C ASN A 692 -18.91 -6.13 -12.13
N HIS A 693 -19.34 -6.67 -10.98
CA HIS A 693 -20.59 -6.27 -10.33
C HIS A 693 -20.44 -4.94 -9.55
N PRO A 694 -21.44 -4.02 -9.57
CA PRO A 694 -21.39 -2.75 -8.84
C PRO A 694 -21.13 -2.85 -7.33
N HIS A 695 -21.57 -3.93 -6.67
CA HIS A 695 -21.30 -4.15 -5.24
C HIS A 695 -19.88 -4.67 -4.95
N MET A 696 -19.05 -4.89 -5.98
CA MET A 696 -17.63 -5.23 -5.84
C MET A 696 -16.75 -4.12 -6.45
N SER A 697 -17.11 -3.66 -7.64
CA SER A 697 -16.50 -2.52 -8.32
C SER A 697 -17.49 -1.35 -8.40
N PRO A 698 -17.61 -0.50 -7.36
CA PRO A 698 -18.52 0.64 -7.36
C PRO A 698 -18.27 1.66 -8.49
N LEU A 699 -17.08 1.67 -9.12
CA LEU A 699 -16.83 2.42 -10.37
C LEU A 699 -17.78 2.02 -11.51
N ARG A 700 -18.44 0.85 -11.42
CA ARG A 700 -19.41 0.31 -12.38
C ARG A 700 -20.88 0.50 -11.97
N ALA A 701 -21.18 1.20 -10.87
CA ALA A 701 -22.56 1.54 -10.50
C ALA A 701 -23.27 2.32 -11.62
N SER A 702 -24.60 2.20 -11.73
CA SER A 702 -25.35 2.90 -12.77
C SER A 702 -25.44 4.41 -12.50
N ASP A 703 -25.70 5.21 -13.54
CA ASP A 703 -25.82 6.66 -13.39
C ASP A 703 -27.05 7.04 -12.52
N GLU A 704 -28.11 6.23 -12.52
CA GLU A 704 -29.31 6.43 -11.70
C GLU A 704 -29.01 6.26 -10.20
N ILE A 705 -28.11 5.32 -9.86
CA ILE A 705 -27.61 5.14 -8.49
C ILE A 705 -26.63 6.26 -8.12
N LEU A 706 -25.65 6.55 -8.98
CA LEU A 706 -24.64 7.57 -8.68
C LEU A 706 -25.23 8.98 -8.58
N ARG A 707 -26.25 9.36 -9.38
CA ARG A 707 -26.98 10.64 -9.21
C ARG A 707 -27.63 10.83 -7.84
N GLN A 708 -27.82 9.74 -7.09
CA GLN A 708 -28.40 9.78 -5.75
C GLN A 708 -27.33 9.76 -4.63
N PHE A 709 -26.04 9.75 -4.95
CA PHE A 709 -24.98 9.76 -3.95
C PHE A 709 -24.99 11.04 -3.07
N PRO A 710 -24.49 10.95 -1.83
CA PRO A 710 -24.24 12.09 -0.97
C PRO A 710 -22.91 12.78 -1.32
N THR A 711 -22.60 13.88 -0.63
CA THR A 711 -21.33 14.59 -0.80
C THR A 711 -20.15 13.64 -0.58
N THR A 712 -19.26 13.54 -1.57
CA THR A 712 -18.21 12.50 -1.59
C THR A 712 -16.80 13.12 -1.58
N TYR A 713 -16.05 12.87 -0.51
CA TYR A 713 -14.68 13.35 -0.35
C TYR A 713 -13.68 12.23 -0.67
N LEU A 714 -12.76 12.47 -1.59
CA LEU A 714 -11.81 11.50 -2.13
C LEU A 714 -10.39 11.93 -1.81
N PHE A 715 -9.64 11.07 -1.10
CA PHE A 715 -8.26 11.30 -0.67
C PHE A 715 -7.31 10.22 -1.23
N PRO A 716 -7.07 10.15 -2.55
CA PRO A 716 -6.09 9.23 -3.12
C PRO A 716 -4.66 9.72 -2.94
N CYS A 717 -3.71 8.79 -2.94
CA CYS A 717 -2.31 9.15 -3.12
C CYS A 717 -1.97 9.29 -4.61
N ALA A 718 -1.12 10.24 -4.97
CA ALA A 718 -0.62 10.39 -6.35
C ALA A 718 0.15 9.15 -6.83
N ARG A 719 0.90 8.53 -5.91
CA ARG A 719 1.90 7.48 -6.16
C ARG A 719 1.41 6.08 -5.79
N ASP A 720 0.11 5.85 -5.97
CA ASP A 720 -0.61 4.62 -5.59
C ASP A 720 -1.24 3.98 -6.85
N PRO A 721 -1.17 2.64 -7.02
CA PRO A 721 -1.89 1.91 -8.06
C PRO A 721 -3.37 2.25 -8.24
N PHE A 722 -4.06 2.81 -7.24
CA PHE A 722 -5.47 3.21 -7.26
C PHE A 722 -5.74 4.70 -7.61
N ILE A 723 -4.74 5.52 -7.98
CA ILE A 723 -5.02 6.93 -8.34
C ILE A 723 -6.05 7.03 -9.48
N ASP A 724 -5.96 6.16 -10.49
CA ASP A 724 -6.91 6.16 -11.62
C ASP A 724 -8.35 5.76 -11.18
N ASP A 725 -8.51 4.87 -10.19
CA ASP A 725 -9.82 4.50 -9.64
C ASP A 725 -10.53 5.73 -9.06
N ASN A 726 -9.78 6.54 -8.32
CA ASN A 726 -10.30 7.69 -7.58
C ASN A 726 -10.57 8.87 -8.53
N VAL A 727 -9.67 9.11 -9.49
CA VAL A 727 -9.85 10.14 -10.53
C VAL A 727 -11.05 9.81 -11.43
N GLU A 728 -11.21 8.56 -11.86
CA GLU A 728 -12.34 8.18 -12.72
C GLU A 728 -13.67 8.16 -11.95
N PHE A 729 -13.69 7.75 -10.67
CA PHE A 729 -14.87 7.88 -9.83
C PHE A 729 -15.27 9.36 -9.65
N ALA A 730 -14.30 10.24 -9.40
CA ALA A 730 -14.53 11.69 -9.33
C ALA A 730 -15.04 12.27 -10.67
N ARG A 731 -14.66 11.71 -11.83
CA ARG A 731 -15.21 12.12 -13.14
C ARG A 731 -16.67 11.75 -13.27
N ARG A 732 -17.06 10.53 -12.87
CA ARG A 732 -18.46 10.10 -12.89
C ARG A 732 -19.33 10.91 -11.94
N LEU A 733 -18.86 11.22 -10.72
CA LEU A 733 -19.61 12.12 -9.82
C LEU A 733 -19.77 13.53 -10.42
N ARG A 734 -18.72 14.08 -11.02
CA ARG A 734 -18.77 15.40 -11.69
C ARG A 734 -19.71 15.41 -12.89
N SER A 735 -19.67 14.43 -13.79
CA SER A 735 -20.55 14.41 -14.98
C SER A 735 -22.04 14.24 -14.64
N LEU A 736 -22.33 13.74 -13.44
CA LEU A 736 -23.68 13.57 -12.90
C LEU A 736 -24.15 14.74 -12.03
N ASN A 737 -23.30 15.75 -11.81
CA ASN A 737 -23.49 16.90 -10.90
C ASN A 737 -23.69 16.51 -9.42
N VAL A 738 -23.08 15.41 -8.97
CA VAL A 738 -23.06 15.02 -7.55
C VAL A 738 -22.00 15.85 -6.82
N PRO A 739 -22.28 16.41 -5.62
CA PRO A 739 -21.26 17.12 -4.84
C PRO A 739 -20.08 16.21 -4.45
N HIS A 740 -18.86 16.64 -4.72
CA HIS A 740 -17.65 15.89 -4.42
C HIS A 740 -16.43 16.81 -4.27
N GLN A 741 -15.36 16.29 -3.66
CA GLN A 741 -14.02 16.89 -3.67
C GLN A 741 -12.96 15.81 -3.90
N LEU A 742 -11.91 16.13 -4.65
CA LEU A 742 -10.77 15.25 -4.90
C LEU A 742 -9.49 15.94 -4.40
N ILE A 743 -8.91 15.42 -3.32
CA ILE A 743 -7.76 15.99 -2.62
C ILE A 743 -6.60 14.98 -2.75
N VAL A 744 -5.70 15.23 -3.70
CA VAL A 744 -4.65 14.28 -4.08
C VAL A 744 -3.42 14.45 -3.20
N VAL A 745 -2.98 13.36 -2.57
CA VAL A 745 -1.87 13.32 -1.61
C VAL A 745 -0.59 12.90 -2.32
N ASP A 746 0.34 13.82 -2.58
CA ASP A 746 1.50 13.50 -3.42
C ASP A 746 2.54 12.59 -2.75
N GLU A 747 3.13 13.02 -1.63
CA GLU A 747 4.35 12.43 -1.06
C GLU A 747 4.23 11.02 -0.46
N TRP A 748 3.01 10.62 -0.06
CA TRP A 748 2.80 9.47 0.81
C TRP A 748 2.28 8.22 0.08
N PRO A 749 2.72 7.00 0.47
CA PRO A 749 2.20 5.75 -0.09
C PRO A 749 0.75 5.47 0.32
N HIS A 750 0.16 4.43 -0.29
CA HIS A 750 -1.09 3.83 0.17
C HIS A 750 -1.01 3.48 1.68
N GLY A 751 -2.10 3.66 2.43
CA GLY A 751 -2.10 3.39 3.88
C GLY A 751 -1.45 4.48 4.74
N TYR A 752 -1.22 5.69 4.22
CA TYR A 752 -0.49 6.74 4.95
C TYR A 752 -1.06 7.07 6.33
N LEU A 753 -2.37 6.92 6.54
CA LEU A 753 -3.02 7.20 7.83
C LEU A 753 -2.39 6.38 8.97
N ASP A 754 -1.97 5.15 8.70
CA ASP A 754 -1.35 4.27 9.69
C ASP A 754 0.14 4.56 9.93
N PHE A 755 0.81 5.40 9.13
CA PHE A 755 2.28 5.56 9.19
C PHE A 755 2.76 6.72 10.08
N GLY A 756 1.84 7.42 10.77
CA GLY A 756 2.17 8.51 11.70
C GLY A 756 3.02 8.11 12.93
N PHE A 757 3.20 6.81 13.21
CA PHE A 757 4.11 6.33 14.28
C PHE A 757 5.55 6.06 13.82
N VAL A 758 5.79 6.04 12.50
CA VAL A 758 7.10 5.70 11.89
C VAL A 758 7.71 6.86 11.10
N SER A 759 6.94 7.91 10.84
CA SER A 759 7.40 9.15 10.21
C SER A 759 6.76 10.36 10.90
N ASP A 760 7.59 11.23 11.49
CA ASP A 760 7.15 12.49 12.10
C ASP A 760 6.47 13.42 11.07
N ASP A 761 6.81 13.27 9.79
CA ASP A 761 6.24 14.08 8.71
C ASP A 761 4.83 13.59 8.33
N VAL A 762 4.61 12.27 8.31
CA VAL A 762 3.26 11.70 8.23
C VAL A 762 2.44 12.04 9.48
N ALA A 763 3.07 12.09 10.66
CA ALA A 763 2.38 12.51 11.89
C ALA A 763 1.84 13.94 11.79
N LYS A 764 2.62 14.87 11.22
CA LYS A 764 2.17 16.24 10.90
C LYS A 764 1.05 16.22 9.86
N PHE A 765 1.22 15.48 8.77
CA PHE A 765 0.22 15.38 7.71
C PHE A 765 -1.13 14.85 8.22
N ASN A 766 -1.12 13.85 9.11
CA ASN A 766 -2.33 13.33 9.76
C ASN A 766 -3.04 14.36 10.65
N ILE A 767 -2.34 15.38 11.16
CA ILE A 767 -2.98 16.52 11.86
C ILE A 767 -3.69 17.43 10.86
N GLU A 768 -3.16 17.62 9.65
CA GLU A 768 -3.84 18.37 8.59
C GLU A 768 -5.07 17.61 8.08
N ILE A 769 -5.01 16.28 7.93
CA ILE A 769 -6.18 15.43 7.66
C ILE A 769 -7.26 15.62 8.75
N ILE A 770 -6.89 15.72 10.04
CA ILE A 770 -7.86 16.02 11.11
C ILE A 770 -8.52 17.40 10.89
N ARG A 771 -7.78 18.43 10.46
CA ARG A 771 -8.37 19.75 10.15
C ARG A 771 -9.30 19.71 8.94
N MET A 772 -8.94 18.97 7.90
CA MET A 772 -9.82 18.76 6.74
C MET A 772 -11.12 18.05 7.15
N LEU A 773 -11.02 17.01 7.99
CA LEU A 773 -12.18 16.32 8.57
C LEU A 773 -12.99 17.22 9.51
N GLN A 774 -12.36 18.08 10.32
CA GLN A 774 -13.05 19.09 11.13
C GLN A 774 -13.88 20.03 10.26
N ASN A 775 -13.34 20.51 9.14
CA ASN A 775 -14.06 21.37 8.21
C ASN A 775 -15.29 20.67 7.60
N ILE A 776 -15.15 19.40 7.18
CA ILE A 776 -16.26 18.58 6.66
C ILE A 776 -17.36 18.41 7.73
N VAL A 777 -16.96 18.15 8.98
CA VAL A 777 -17.85 18.00 10.15
C VAL A 777 -18.43 19.34 10.64
N GLN A 778 -17.95 20.48 10.16
CA GLN A 778 -18.49 21.81 10.48
C GLN A 778 -19.37 22.37 9.35
N GLN A 779 -19.06 22.10 8.08
CA GLN A 779 -19.89 22.52 6.94
C GLN A 779 -21.29 21.89 6.97
N SER A 780 -21.45 20.71 7.56
CA SER A 780 -22.74 20.05 7.83
C SER A 780 -23.64 20.80 8.82
N TYR A 781 -23.16 21.86 9.51
CA TYR A 781 -23.98 22.75 10.34
C TYR A 781 -24.49 23.99 9.58
N SER A 782 -23.89 24.34 8.44
CA SER A 782 -24.25 25.50 7.62
C SER A 782 -24.96 25.04 6.33
N ASN A 783 -26.30 25.10 6.32
CA ASN A 783 -27.12 24.74 5.15
C ASN A 783 -27.09 25.78 4.01
N ASP A 784 -26.24 26.81 4.09
CA ASP A 784 -26.09 27.82 3.04
C ASP A 784 -25.17 27.28 1.94
N THR A 785 -25.72 27.08 0.74
CA THR A 785 -25.13 26.27 -0.35
C THR A 785 -23.97 26.92 -1.11
N ASP A 786 -23.61 28.16 -0.79
CA ASP A 786 -23.07 29.09 -1.78
C ASP A 786 -21.55 29.35 -1.68
N ASP A 787 -20.84 28.77 -0.69
CA ASP A 787 -19.37 28.89 -0.59
C ASP A 787 -18.61 27.57 -0.37
N LEU A 788 -18.66 26.72 -1.40
CA LEU A 788 -17.69 25.64 -1.60
C LEU A 788 -16.29 26.13 -2.03
N SER A 789 -16.09 27.44 -2.23
CA SER A 789 -14.84 28.01 -2.75
C SER A 789 -13.78 28.28 -1.67
N CYS A 790 -14.20 28.47 -0.42
CA CYS A 790 -13.33 28.86 0.69
C CYS A 790 -12.16 27.90 0.97
N ILE A 791 -12.28 26.61 0.65
CA ILE A 791 -11.16 25.64 0.83
C ILE A 791 -10.04 25.92 -0.18
N THR A 792 -10.36 26.28 -1.42
CA THR A 792 -9.39 26.55 -2.50
C THR A 792 -8.60 27.85 -2.31
N THR A 793 -8.95 28.67 -1.31
CA THR A 793 -8.31 29.96 -1.03
C THR A 793 -7.46 29.94 0.25
N TYR A 794 -7.44 28.80 0.97
CA TYR A 794 -6.60 28.60 2.17
C TYR A 794 -5.61 27.44 2.04
N LEU A 795 -5.68 26.65 0.95
CA LEU A 795 -4.61 25.77 0.50
C LEU A 795 -3.57 26.60 -0.27
#